data_AF-A0A2V5J0B2-F1
#
_entry.id   AF-A0A2V5J0B2-F1
#
_cell.length_a   1.000
_cell.length_b   1.000
_cell.length_c   1.000
_cell.angle_alpha   90.00
_cell.angle_beta   90.00
_cell.angle_gamma   90.00
#
_symmetry.space_group_name_H-M   'P 1'
#
loop_
_entity.id
_entity.type
_entity.pdbx_description
1 polymer ?
#
loop_
_entity_poly.entity_id
_entity_poly.type
_entity_poly.pdbx_seq_one_letter_code
_entity_poly.pdbx_strand_id
1 'polypeptide(L)'
;MVLKSINTTPTWRPAPGPLRKSKRSVALSGIATLGLVATLLVPALGAQAATGDSLNVGFNGSLVGNTAYTTTGEEIMHGVLNRVTGNEEQVPLSGVRLTGGGQGIRYAPTDMTTGTDMADHGFLGEVKFTPAGSADMSTIFSAGGNFYIRAQNGELRYGFDSLSGSTWSSNKATVEYPALNKEHAISFHYLPAPGGATLSVMLDGVQLPTVTSTAPAKNAANLGSIFGFGYEVNLGGANRGFTGLLHDVRLAKAASVFEPSDFEFQPKPASTELLDVSFDGTLAGNSYTQTGSEVLLGVLNRRAGTETIAGSKATLTATGEGLDFTATNFPLGTTKLDQGFVAEAVFTPSGSQVPQAPVIAVGGNLFARYNNAGTSFEYGFSSNASGSWKTFSESVPVPEVNKPHIFSMAYVPKSDGTAELVAGMDGKLLAPVTGAQAIRNAASSTTATFGAEVKEAANNRAFKGSLDRTRFAALTAGYEPSAIKYQELALGEPEVCEPLLVDPANYISVSTGDCEANILAKSAMVRPTLEQLEWQESRQTAFLHFGINTFYNQEWGHGTEDPARFNPTDFDADSWVKTLRDNGFRYAVLTVKHHDGFMSYPSRYTDYTVASSPWRDGKGDVVKEFTDAAHKYGMKVGLYMSPADSNQEVDGVFGNGSAKSERTIPTLVEGDDRAGKDIPTFTYQATDYGAFFLNTLYEILTQYGQVNEVWFDGAQGNTGKQEFYDYPAFYDMIAKLQPQSVVAVGGNDVRWIGNEQGVARANEWAVLPVKRPTDGGKITPIASEGSDNLGSRSSMIGAVKNGQANSLHWWPGEADMRLTQGWFAHPNDAPKQPAEMMNKYYQSVGRNSVLLLNVPPTTTGKFAPASVTALEGFKAARDNAFSNDLALGLPVTVNGESTTFLTDGNARTGASQALNADSVVGIDLGSPKSVSNISLSEHALEHGQTVEKFTVEAKINGTWTAVNNDAANGGGTGGGTIGVMRILKFAAPVTAQEFRVTVKETRAPAHLSNLSLFETLTTAAAPLMDLYVDCKAPVAGIGTQERPLNSMEQFRQLEIATGATIHFKAGNDCEASTTPFWGYGTAENPITVTSYGIGAAPLIGGKSLANTFATRAAQGWVVDVPAVPAPAIALEEATATAGETAKLSLTGFAPGQEVSVELRPGSVILGTVIADSQGTASLTVTIPKATEAGSYTLVAIQGELTAAADLQVKAAEIIPRTNPGCQHKNENAAGAGSNGQGQGLGNGKGQGYGPSCEK
;
A
#
# COMPACT_ATOMS: atom_id res chain seq x y z
N MET A 1 45.58 -37.73 -14.63
CA MET A 1 46.39 -37.42 -15.83
C MET A 1 46.28 -35.90 -16.05
N VAL A 2 47.25 -35.05 -15.63
CA VAL A 2 48.60 -34.78 -16.22
C VAL A 2 48.40 -33.98 -17.53
N LEU A 3 48.83 -32.72 -17.78
CA LEU A 3 49.88 -31.76 -17.31
C LEU A 3 49.36 -30.30 -17.56
N LYS A 4 49.65 -29.24 -16.78
CA LYS A 4 50.88 -28.37 -16.70
C LYS A 4 51.35 -27.83 -18.08
N SER A 5 51.77 -26.58 -18.33
CA SER A 5 52.16 -25.41 -17.50
C SER A 5 52.77 -24.29 -18.41
N ILE A 6 52.95 -23.07 -17.85
CA ILE A 6 53.93 -21.97 -18.17
C ILE A 6 53.34 -20.83 -19.03
N ASN A 7 53.13 -19.56 -18.59
CA ASN A 7 53.88 -18.46 -17.93
C ASN A 7 54.36 -17.37 -18.92
N THR A 8 53.81 -16.14 -18.82
CA THR A 8 54.49 -14.81 -18.68
C THR A 8 53.63 -13.61 -19.18
N THR A 9 53.72 -12.48 -18.45
CA THR A 9 52.97 -11.20 -18.37
C THR A 9 53.44 -10.10 -19.37
N PRO A 10 52.93 -8.82 -19.38
CA PRO A 10 51.69 -8.19 -18.85
C PRO A 10 50.97 -7.16 -19.80
N THR A 11 49.68 -6.81 -19.56
CA THR A 11 49.15 -5.45 -19.22
C THR A 11 47.59 -5.30 -19.31
N TRP A 12 47.00 -4.66 -18.27
CA TRP A 12 45.73 -3.87 -18.14
C TRP A 12 44.27 -4.47 -18.24
N ARG A 13 43.56 -4.49 -17.07
CA ARG A 13 42.13 -4.22 -16.64
C ARG A 13 40.88 -4.55 -17.53
N PRO A 14 39.62 -4.63 -16.97
CA PRO A 14 39.12 -4.98 -15.61
C PRO A 14 37.85 -5.90 -15.51
N ALA A 15 37.54 -6.36 -14.27
CA ALA A 15 36.25 -6.86 -13.68
C ALA A 15 35.76 -8.31 -13.98
N PRO A 16 34.80 -8.89 -13.21
CA PRO A 16 34.83 -9.20 -11.76
C PRO A 16 34.39 -10.66 -11.42
N GLY A 17 34.70 -11.16 -10.21
CA GLY A 17 34.09 -12.40 -9.68
C GLY A 17 34.74 -12.95 -8.39
N PRO A 18 34.01 -13.72 -7.54
CA PRO A 18 34.15 -13.72 -6.08
C PRO A 18 34.80 -14.99 -5.49
N LEU A 19 35.25 -14.95 -4.23
CA LEU A 19 35.04 -15.97 -3.16
C LEU A 19 36.00 -15.85 -1.95
N ARG A 20 35.37 -15.87 -0.76
CA ARG A 20 35.76 -16.43 0.55
C ARG A 20 37.20 -16.93 0.78
N LYS A 21 37.84 -16.51 1.89
CA LYS A 21 38.00 -17.30 3.15
C LYS A 21 39.00 -16.68 4.15
N SER A 22 38.55 -16.60 5.40
CA SER A 22 39.23 -16.91 6.66
C SER A 22 40.71 -16.53 6.95
N LYS A 23 40.83 -15.84 8.10
CA LYS A 23 41.67 -16.14 9.28
C LYS A 23 43.17 -15.76 9.31
N ARG A 24 43.46 -15.04 10.42
CA ARG A 24 44.71 -14.90 11.20
C ARG A 24 45.78 -14.01 10.58
N SER A 25 46.56 -13.19 11.28
CA SER A 25 46.69 -12.69 12.66
C SER A 25 47.93 -11.76 12.63
N VAL A 26 48.18 -11.00 13.71
CA VAL A 26 49.48 -10.37 14.10
C VAL A 26 49.69 -8.96 13.54
N ALA A 27 49.37 -7.92 14.32
CA ALA A 27 50.20 -7.20 15.32
C ALA A 27 50.98 -6.04 14.66
N LEU A 28 50.61 -4.79 14.91
CA LEU A 28 50.97 -3.90 16.04
C LEU A 28 52.17 -3.00 15.69
N SER A 29 52.11 -1.75 16.19
CA SER A 29 53.14 -0.69 16.22
C SER A 29 53.18 0.20 14.96
N GLY A 30 53.09 1.52 15.01
CA GLY A 30 52.98 2.48 16.11
C GLY A 30 53.35 3.90 15.65
N ILE A 31 52.75 4.90 16.32
CA ILE A 31 53.32 6.21 16.69
C ILE A 31 53.46 7.26 15.55
N ALA A 32 52.56 8.26 15.47
CA ALA A 32 52.63 9.63 16.05
C ALA A 32 53.53 10.60 15.22
N THR A 33 53.33 11.91 15.04
CA THR A 33 52.49 12.97 15.65
C THR A 33 52.65 14.26 14.79
N LEU A 34 51.94 15.34 15.16
CA LEU A 34 52.03 16.78 14.75
C LEU A 34 51.07 17.20 13.62
N GLY A 35 50.21 18.22 13.74
CA GLY A 35 49.95 19.21 14.79
C GLY A 35 49.40 20.51 14.16
N LEU A 36 48.48 21.17 14.87
CA LEU A 36 47.88 22.52 14.69
C LEU A 36 46.79 22.73 13.62
N VAL A 37 45.59 23.12 14.05
CA VAL A 37 44.99 24.47 13.87
C VAL A 37 44.06 24.78 15.05
N ALA A 38 44.05 26.04 15.46
CA ALA A 38 43.57 26.60 16.72
C ALA A 38 42.05 26.78 16.86
N THR A 39 41.66 26.74 18.13
CA THR A 39 40.39 27.06 18.79
C THR A 39 39.92 28.51 18.64
N LEU A 40 38.61 28.69 18.40
CA LEU A 40 37.85 29.87 18.82
C LEU A 40 36.75 29.40 19.79
N LEU A 41 36.89 29.83 21.05
CA LEU A 41 35.96 29.61 22.16
C LEU A 41 34.68 30.43 21.96
N VAL A 42 33.52 29.77 22.08
CA VAL A 42 32.26 30.39 22.50
C VAL A 42 31.94 29.83 23.88
N PRO A 43 31.62 30.66 24.89
CA PRO A 43 31.38 30.18 26.24
C PRO A 43 30.05 29.41 26.26
N ALA A 44 30.12 28.11 26.54
CA ALA A 44 28.95 27.38 26.99
C ALA A 44 28.52 27.99 28.34
N LEU A 45 27.32 28.56 28.34
CA LEU A 45 26.59 28.90 29.55
C LEU A 45 26.49 27.63 30.40
N GLY A 46 27.14 27.64 31.57
CA GLY A 46 27.06 26.53 32.51
C GLY A 46 25.64 26.35 32.99
N ALA A 47 25.02 25.23 32.66
CA ALA A 47 23.97 24.67 33.49
C ALA A 47 24.63 24.29 34.81
N GLN A 48 24.25 24.97 35.89
CA GLN A 48 24.71 24.66 37.23
C GLN A 48 24.25 23.24 37.59
N ALA A 49 25.20 22.32 37.76
CA ALA A 49 24.95 21.04 38.39
C ALA A 49 24.27 21.25 39.76
N ALA A 50 23.21 20.49 40.04
CA ALA A 50 22.66 20.42 41.39
C ALA A 50 23.74 19.84 42.32
N THR A 51 24.11 20.60 43.34
CA THR A 51 25.08 20.20 44.37
C THR A 51 24.50 19.05 45.20
N GLY A 52 24.72 17.78 44.82
CA GLY A 52 24.26 16.64 45.64
C GLY A 52 24.31 15.21 45.06
N ASP A 53 24.50 15.02 43.75
CA ASP A 53 24.48 13.70 43.11
C ASP A 53 25.74 12.86 43.45
N SER A 54 25.53 11.59 43.80
CA SER A 54 26.59 10.57 43.96
C SER A 54 26.70 9.67 42.71
N LEU A 55 25.59 9.45 42.01
CA LEU A 55 25.53 8.69 40.76
C LEU A 55 24.53 9.35 39.80
N ASN A 56 24.92 9.53 38.54
CA ASN A 56 24.05 9.86 37.42
C ASN A 56 24.68 9.30 36.13
N VAL A 57 24.21 8.14 35.69
CA VAL A 57 24.85 7.33 34.63
C VAL A 57 23.80 6.82 33.66
N GLY A 58 23.98 7.12 32.36
CA GLY A 58 23.19 6.61 31.23
C GLY A 58 23.84 5.43 30.52
N PHE A 59 24.89 4.85 31.12
CA PHE A 59 25.69 3.74 30.60
C PHE A 59 26.36 4.02 29.24
N ASN A 60 26.71 5.28 28.95
CA ASN A 60 27.36 5.71 27.71
C ASN A 60 28.86 5.39 27.63
N GLY A 61 29.48 5.13 28.78
CA GLY A 61 30.86 4.73 28.94
C GLY A 61 31.07 3.24 28.66
N SER A 62 31.92 2.56 29.44
CA SER A 62 32.27 1.15 29.17
C SER A 62 32.23 0.27 30.42
N LEU A 63 31.48 -0.83 30.33
CA LEU A 63 31.54 -1.96 31.24
C LEU A 63 32.58 -2.97 30.74
N VAL A 64 33.78 -3.00 31.34
CA VAL A 64 34.87 -3.92 30.97
C VAL A 64 35.02 -5.00 32.05
N GLY A 65 34.71 -6.26 31.69
CA GLY A 65 34.77 -7.38 32.62
C GLY A 65 33.77 -7.27 33.78
N ASN A 66 34.11 -7.86 34.93
CA ASN A 66 33.25 -7.85 36.13
C ASN A 66 33.73 -6.84 37.20
N THR A 67 34.66 -5.94 36.87
CA THR A 67 35.48 -5.24 37.89
C THR A 67 35.18 -3.76 38.09
N ALA A 68 34.67 -3.04 37.08
CA ALA A 68 34.21 -1.63 37.21
C ALA A 68 33.61 -1.11 35.90
N TYR A 69 32.71 -0.12 36.00
CA TYR A 69 32.27 0.76 34.92
C TYR A 69 33.17 2.00 34.82
N THR A 70 33.45 2.45 33.60
CA THR A 70 34.15 3.73 33.34
C THR A 70 33.17 4.71 32.70
N THR A 71 32.97 5.88 33.30
CA THR A 71 32.08 6.94 32.82
C THR A 71 32.63 7.66 31.58
N THR A 72 31.77 8.32 30.82
CA THR A 72 32.14 9.25 29.73
C THR A 72 31.22 10.48 29.72
N GLY A 73 31.64 11.56 29.08
CA GLY A 73 30.84 12.77 28.94
C GLY A 73 30.51 13.43 30.29
N GLU A 74 29.23 13.75 30.50
CA GLU A 74 28.70 14.41 31.70
C GLU A 74 28.23 13.43 32.80
N GLU A 75 28.52 12.13 32.65
CA GLU A 75 28.14 11.12 33.67
C GLU A 75 28.88 11.33 35.00
N ILE A 76 28.15 11.20 36.11
CA ILE A 76 28.65 11.36 37.48
C ILE A 76 28.70 10.00 38.17
N MET A 77 29.83 9.64 38.77
CA MET A 77 29.97 8.42 39.57
C MET A 77 31.01 8.60 40.68
N HIS A 78 30.57 8.83 41.91
CA HIS A 78 31.41 8.99 43.11
C HIS A 78 31.58 7.67 43.89
N GLY A 79 31.99 6.62 43.19
CA GLY A 79 32.14 5.30 43.77
C GLY A 79 32.51 4.26 42.72
N VAL A 80 32.15 3.00 42.99
CA VAL A 80 32.37 1.91 42.02
C VAL A 80 31.03 1.29 41.63
N LEU A 81 30.76 1.28 40.33
CA LEU A 81 29.63 0.61 39.71
C LEU A 81 30.11 -0.66 39.00
N ASN A 82 29.50 -1.81 39.31
CA ASN A 82 29.96 -3.14 38.89
C ASN A 82 28.82 -3.98 38.31
N ARG A 83 29.16 -4.83 37.33
CA ARG A 83 28.35 -6.00 36.97
C ARG A 83 28.29 -6.99 38.13
N VAL A 84 27.17 -7.67 38.30
CA VAL A 84 27.04 -8.70 39.33
C VAL A 84 27.53 -10.06 38.81
N THR A 85 27.08 -10.49 37.64
CA THR A 85 27.39 -11.83 37.10
C THR A 85 28.44 -11.80 35.98
N GLY A 86 28.50 -10.69 35.22
CA GLY A 86 29.29 -10.54 34.02
C GLY A 86 28.52 -10.73 32.71
N ASN A 87 27.34 -11.36 32.78
CA ASN A 87 26.47 -11.64 31.63
C ASN A 87 25.55 -10.46 31.28
N GLU A 88 25.58 -9.38 32.05
CA GLU A 88 24.86 -8.14 31.75
C GLU A 88 25.40 -7.54 30.44
N GLU A 89 24.51 -7.36 29.46
CA GLU A 89 24.87 -6.90 28.13
C GLU A 89 24.78 -5.37 28.07
N GLN A 90 25.90 -4.69 27.87
CA GLN A 90 25.87 -3.25 27.59
C GLN A 90 25.41 -3.03 26.15
N VAL A 91 24.32 -2.29 25.97
CA VAL A 91 23.82 -1.89 24.66
C VAL A 91 24.36 -0.50 24.36
N PRO A 92 25.17 -0.31 23.30
CA PRO A 92 25.79 0.98 23.00
C PRO A 92 24.76 2.11 22.92
N LEU A 93 24.99 3.19 23.68
CA LEU A 93 24.12 4.39 23.74
C LEU A 93 22.67 4.12 24.16
N SER A 94 22.37 2.96 24.77
CA SER A 94 21.00 2.61 25.15
C SER A 94 20.85 2.02 26.55
N GLY A 95 21.93 1.63 27.23
CA GLY A 95 21.84 1.12 28.60
C GLY A 95 22.48 -0.25 28.83
N VAL A 96 21.97 -0.96 29.84
CA VAL A 96 22.36 -2.35 30.18
C VAL A 96 21.15 -3.28 30.13
N ARG A 97 21.19 -4.26 29.25
CA ARG A 97 20.17 -5.30 29.11
C ARG A 97 20.40 -6.41 30.12
N LEU A 98 19.33 -6.73 30.86
CA LEU A 98 19.28 -7.74 31.90
C LEU A 98 18.23 -8.80 31.54
N THR A 99 18.57 -10.08 31.71
CA THR A 99 17.69 -11.22 31.39
C THR A 99 17.09 -11.87 32.64
N GLY A 100 17.11 -11.17 33.77
CA GLY A 100 16.64 -11.68 35.07
C GLY A 100 17.63 -12.60 35.79
N GLY A 101 17.14 -13.30 36.81
CA GLY A 101 17.94 -14.23 37.61
C GLY A 101 18.96 -13.50 38.49
N GLY A 102 20.26 -13.81 38.38
CA GLY A 102 21.29 -13.16 39.20
C GLY A 102 21.80 -11.82 38.67
N GLN A 103 21.34 -11.39 37.51
CA GLN A 103 21.91 -10.26 36.78
C GLN A 103 21.56 -8.91 37.41
N GLY A 104 22.43 -7.94 37.21
CA GLY A 104 22.14 -6.52 37.41
C GLY A 104 23.40 -5.69 37.71
N ILE A 105 23.18 -4.46 38.13
CA ILE A 105 24.23 -3.48 38.37
C ILE A 105 24.29 -3.13 39.86
N ARG A 106 25.47 -3.26 40.46
CA ARG A 106 25.72 -2.94 41.87
C ARG A 106 26.55 -1.67 41.98
N TYR A 107 26.10 -0.72 42.77
CA TYR A 107 26.81 0.52 43.08
C TYR A 107 27.23 0.57 44.55
N ALA A 108 28.50 0.93 44.76
CA ALA A 108 29.11 1.17 46.07
C ALA A 108 29.67 2.60 46.11
N PRO A 109 28.91 3.59 46.62
CA PRO A 109 29.38 4.97 46.74
C PRO A 109 30.54 5.11 47.73
N THR A 110 31.40 6.08 47.47
CA THR A 110 32.47 6.51 48.40
C THR A 110 32.06 7.69 49.27
N ASP A 111 31.02 8.42 48.86
CA ASP A 111 30.60 9.69 49.46
C ASP A 111 29.20 9.64 50.11
N MET A 112 28.54 8.48 50.14
CA MET A 112 27.17 8.29 50.63
C MET A 112 26.97 6.93 51.32
N THR A 113 26.02 6.86 52.25
CA THR A 113 25.57 5.65 52.95
C THR A 113 24.11 5.82 53.33
N THR A 114 23.35 4.72 53.48
CA THR A 114 22.05 4.75 54.16
C THR A 114 22.20 4.73 55.69
N GLY A 115 23.35 4.31 56.22
CA GLY A 115 23.65 4.13 57.65
C GLY A 115 24.22 2.74 57.95
N THR A 116 24.82 2.47 59.11
CA THR A 116 25.48 1.18 59.37
C THR A 116 24.51 0.07 59.78
N ASP A 117 23.60 0.36 60.71
CA ASP A 117 22.68 -0.61 61.31
C ASP A 117 21.20 -0.30 61.00
N MET A 118 20.88 0.98 60.87
CA MET A 118 19.57 1.49 60.42
C MET A 118 19.79 2.42 59.24
N ALA A 119 18.80 2.53 58.35
CA ALA A 119 18.79 3.50 57.26
C ALA A 119 18.38 4.89 57.78
N ASP A 120 19.29 5.55 58.50
CA ASP A 120 19.10 6.84 59.16
C ASP A 120 19.57 8.05 58.34
N HIS A 121 20.10 7.81 57.13
CA HIS A 121 20.43 8.85 56.15
C HIS A 121 19.47 8.80 54.95
N GLY A 122 18.93 9.96 54.58
CA GLY A 122 18.00 10.09 53.46
C GLY A 122 18.69 10.02 52.09
N PHE A 123 18.02 9.46 51.11
CA PHE A 123 18.48 9.41 49.72
C PHE A 123 17.31 9.48 48.73
N LEU A 124 17.63 9.97 47.53
CA LEU A 124 16.75 10.00 46.38
C LEU A 124 17.38 9.14 45.28
N GLY A 125 16.57 8.34 44.60
CA GLY A 125 17.02 7.52 43.47
C GLY A 125 16.03 7.56 42.31
N GLU A 126 16.56 7.45 41.11
CA GLU A 126 15.78 7.42 39.88
C GLU A 126 16.32 6.33 38.95
N VAL A 127 15.41 5.61 38.30
CA VAL A 127 15.73 4.56 37.33
C VAL A 127 14.87 4.75 36.10
N LYS A 128 15.50 4.95 34.94
CA LYS A 128 14.85 4.78 33.64
C LYS A 128 15.05 3.36 33.16
N PHE A 129 13.97 2.66 32.84
CA PHE A 129 14.01 1.25 32.47
C PHE A 129 12.88 0.87 31.51
N THR A 130 13.14 -0.13 30.68
CA THR A 130 12.14 -0.78 29.83
C THR A 130 11.96 -2.23 30.30
N PRO A 131 10.85 -2.58 30.99
CA PRO A 131 10.61 -3.94 31.44
C PRO A 131 10.25 -4.85 30.27
N ALA A 132 10.99 -5.94 30.07
CA ALA A 132 10.66 -6.97 29.08
C ALA A 132 9.83 -8.12 29.68
N GLY A 133 9.72 -8.17 31.01
CA GLY A 133 8.87 -9.10 31.74
C GLY A 133 8.65 -8.65 33.18
N SER A 134 7.66 -9.26 33.85
CA SER A 134 7.25 -8.96 35.23
C SER A 134 7.39 -10.18 36.14
N ALA A 135 8.46 -10.96 35.96
CA ALA A 135 8.72 -12.17 36.73
C ALA A 135 8.55 -11.91 38.23
N ASP A 136 7.87 -12.82 38.94
CA ASP A 136 7.55 -12.59 40.34
C ASP A 136 8.82 -12.35 41.17
N MET A 137 8.76 -11.33 42.03
CA MET A 137 9.85 -10.82 42.86
C MET A 137 11.00 -10.13 42.11
N SER A 138 10.92 -9.90 40.78
CA SER A 138 11.94 -9.20 39.98
C SER A 138 12.20 -7.77 40.46
N THR A 139 13.40 -7.50 40.97
CA THR A 139 13.82 -6.26 41.63
C THR A 139 14.38 -5.24 40.63
N ILE A 140 13.71 -4.07 40.54
CA ILE A 140 14.16 -2.90 39.75
C ILE A 140 15.20 -2.10 40.54
N PHE A 141 14.99 -1.92 41.85
CA PHE A 141 15.94 -1.25 42.73
C PHE A 141 15.93 -1.87 44.12
N SER A 142 17.10 -1.96 44.75
CA SER A 142 17.26 -2.39 46.15
C SER A 142 18.39 -1.64 46.84
N ALA A 143 18.24 -1.40 48.15
CA ALA A 143 19.26 -0.73 48.96
C ALA A 143 19.29 -1.30 50.38
N GLY A 144 20.48 -1.37 51.00
CA GLY A 144 20.63 -1.75 52.42
C GLY A 144 20.18 -3.18 52.78
N GLY A 145 19.69 -3.96 51.81
CA GLY A 145 19.18 -5.32 51.96
C GLY A 145 17.68 -5.43 52.30
N ASN A 146 17.04 -4.36 52.75
CA ASN A 146 15.62 -4.40 53.16
C ASN A 146 14.77 -3.25 52.57
N PHE A 147 15.32 -2.47 51.63
CA PHE A 147 14.57 -1.53 50.79
C PHE A 147 14.43 -2.13 49.39
N TYR A 148 13.24 -2.08 48.78
CA TYR A 148 13.00 -2.66 47.47
C TYR A 148 11.94 -1.92 46.65
N ILE A 149 12.12 -1.98 45.32
CA ILE A 149 11.14 -1.67 44.28
C ILE A 149 11.18 -2.85 43.30
N ARG A 150 10.07 -3.58 43.16
CA ARG A 150 10.06 -4.86 42.42
C ARG A 150 8.70 -5.22 41.85
N ALA A 151 8.68 -6.10 40.86
CA ALA A 151 7.49 -6.85 40.48
C ALA A 151 7.14 -7.85 41.59
N GLN A 152 5.88 -7.92 42.00
CA GLN A 152 5.38 -8.99 42.87
C GLN A 152 3.91 -9.25 42.54
N ASN A 153 3.55 -10.51 42.26
CA ASN A 153 2.20 -10.92 41.87
C ASN A 153 1.62 -10.15 40.66
N GLY A 154 2.47 -9.75 39.70
CA GLY A 154 2.05 -8.96 38.53
C GLY A 154 1.83 -7.48 38.80
N GLU A 155 2.13 -7.00 40.01
CA GLU A 155 2.01 -5.60 40.43
C GLU A 155 3.39 -5.00 40.74
N LEU A 156 3.50 -3.67 40.70
CA LEU A 156 4.69 -2.96 41.18
C LEU A 156 4.56 -2.73 42.68
N ARG A 157 5.48 -3.33 43.43
CA ARG A 157 5.56 -3.17 44.89
C ARG A 157 6.83 -2.43 45.27
N TYR A 158 6.68 -1.42 46.12
CA TYR A 158 7.78 -0.66 46.68
C TYR A 158 7.61 -0.46 48.18
N GLY A 159 8.73 -0.42 48.90
CA GLY A 159 8.71 -0.29 50.35
C GLY A 159 10.02 -0.71 51.02
N PHE A 160 9.95 -0.82 52.34
CA PHE A 160 11.08 -1.24 53.17
C PHE A 160 10.64 -1.94 54.46
N ASP A 161 11.49 -2.82 54.96
CA ASP A 161 11.27 -3.52 56.23
C ASP A 161 12.02 -2.82 57.38
N SER A 162 11.30 -2.57 58.49
CA SER A 162 11.84 -1.96 59.71
C SER A 162 11.81 -2.96 60.88
N LEU A 163 12.73 -2.77 61.84
CA LEU A 163 12.85 -3.60 63.04
C LEU A 163 12.76 -2.71 64.27
N SER A 164 11.72 -2.91 65.09
CA SER A 164 11.56 -2.23 66.38
C SER A 164 11.69 -3.25 67.50
N GLY A 165 12.75 -3.14 68.30
CA GLY A 165 13.13 -4.17 69.28
C GLY A 165 13.47 -5.50 68.58
N SER A 166 12.60 -6.49 68.70
CA SER A 166 12.72 -7.81 68.04
C SER A 166 11.63 -8.09 67.00
N THR A 167 10.75 -7.12 66.73
CA THR A 167 9.60 -7.28 65.83
C THR A 167 9.85 -6.63 64.47
N TRP A 168 9.79 -7.43 63.41
CA TRP A 168 9.86 -6.96 62.02
C TRP A 168 8.52 -6.42 61.53
N SER A 169 8.55 -5.34 60.75
CA SER A 169 7.38 -4.73 60.10
C SER A 169 7.70 -4.40 58.65
N SER A 170 6.82 -4.80 57.71
CA SER A 170 6.94 -4.46 56.29
C SER A 170 6.08 -3.25 55.94
N ASN A 171 6.72 -2.15 55.56
CA ASN A 171 6.07 -0.90 55.19
C ASN A 171 6.12 -0.77 53.67
N LYS A 172 4.96 -0.85 52.99
CA LYS A 172 4.92 -0.99 51.53
C LYS A 172 3.60 -0.51 50.93
N ALA A 173 3.65 -0.20 49.64
CA ALA A 173 2.48 0.01 48.80
C ALA A 173 2.61 -0.82 47.52
N THR A 174 1.48 -1.01 46.85
CA THR A 174 1.39 -1.75 45.59
C THR A 174 0.54 -0.96 44.61
N VAL A 175 0.98 -0.90 43.35
CA VAL A 175 0.27 -0.28 42.23
C VAL A 175 0.40 -1.18 41.00
N GLU A 176 -0.30 -0.84 39.91
CA GLU A 176 -0.15 -1.55 38.63
C GLU A 176 1.31 -1.58 38.17
N TYR A 177 1.74 -2.72 37.61
CA TYR A 177 3.10 -2.84 37.10
C TYR A 177 3.26 -2.03 35.80
N PRO A 178 4.40 -1.33 35.60
CA PRO A 178 4.65 -0.58 34.37
C PRO A 178 4.50 -1.44 33.12
N ALA A 179 4.02 -0.83 32.03
CA ALA A 179 3.76 -1.52 30.78
C ALA A 179 5.03 -2.17 30.21
N LEU A 180 4.92 -3.42 29.76
CA LEU A 180 6.06 -4.10 29.16
C LEU A 180 6.46 -3.44 27.84
N ASN A 181 7.77 -3.43 27.56
CA ASN A 181 8.40 -2.92 26.35
C ASN A 181 8.19 -1.42 26.08
N LYS A 182 7.87 -0.64 27.11
CA LYS A 182 7.89 0.82 27.10
C LYS A 182 8.96 1.33 28.06
N GLU A 183 9.57 2.46 27.74
CA GLU A 183 10.45 3.15 28.69
C GLU A 183 9.60 3.77 29.80
N HIS A 184 10.05 3.59 31.04
CA HIS A 184 9.44 4.11 32.24
C HIS A 184 10.49 4.80 33.11
N ALA A 185 10.08 5.85 33.82
CA ALA A 185 10.89 6.52 34.82
C ALA A 185 10.27 6.31 36.20
N ILE A 186 10.96 5.58 37.08
CA ILE A 186 10.59 5.49 38.50
C ILE A 186 11.57 6.30 39.33
N SER A 187 11.04 7.24 40.09
CA SER A 187 11.81 8.12 40.96
C SER A 187 11.27 8.01 42.38
N PHE A 188 12.16 8.01 43.37
CA PHE A 188 11.78 7.80 44.77
C PHE A 188 12.66 8.59 45.72
N HIS A 189 12.06 9.01 46.83
CA HIS A 189 12.69 9.82 47.85
C HIS A 189 12.43 9.19 49.23
N TYR A 190 13.48 8.66 49.85
CA TYR A 190 13.45 8.08 51.19
C TYR A 190 14.01 9.09 52.21
N LEU A 191 13.21 9.46 53.20
CA LEU A 191 13.56 10.42 54.23
C LEU A 191 13.30 9.84 55.63
N PRO A 192 14.35 9.54 56.42
CA PRO A 192 14.22 9.19 57.83
C PRO A 192 13.96 10.46 58.68
N ALA A 193 13.14 10.31 59.71
CA ALA A 193 12.81 11.37 60.67
C ALA A 193 12.84 10.82 62.12
N PRO A 194 12.95 11.66 63.17
CA PRO A 194 12.90 11.17 64.55
C PRO A 194 11.63 10.37 64.83
N GLY A 195 11.75 9.05 65.00
CA GLY A 195 10.63 8.14 65.24
C GLY A 195 9.88 7.65 63.99
N GLY A 196 10.47 7.72 62.79
CA GLY A 196 9.85 7.18 61.58
C GLY A 196 10.64 7.36 60.29
N ALA A 197 10.03 6.96 59.16
CA ALA A 197 10.56 7.20 57.82
C ALA A 197 9.44 7.33 56.79
N THR A 198 9.69 8.10 55.75
CA THR A 198 8.77 8.32 54.62
C THR A 198 9.44 7.96 53.31
N LEU A 199 8.72 7.25 52.44
CA LEU A 199 9.10 6.95 51.07
C LEU A 199 8.04 7.50 50.11
N SER A 200 8.42 8.53 49.36
CA SER A 200 7.64 9.08 48.25
C SER A 200 8.12 8.47 46.94
N VAL A 201 7.21 8.09 46.04
CA VAL A 201 7.54 7.47 44.74
C VAL A 201 6.73 8.13 43.63
N MET A 202 7.35 8.36 42.49
CA MET A 202 6.71 8.77 41.24
C MET A 202 7.03 7.77 40.13
N LEU A 203 6.04 7.50 39.29
CA LEU A 203 6.15 6.69 38.09
C LEU A 203 5.55 7.49 36.93
N ASP A 204 6.36 7.79 35.92
CA ASP A 204 5.95 8.47 34.68
C ASP A 204 5.15 9.77 34.87
N GLY A 205 5.56 10.59 35.83
CA GLY A 205 4.97 11.88 36.17
C GLY A 205 3.83 11.78 37.18
N VAL A 206 3.43 10.56 37.56
CA VAL A 206 2.36 10.30 38.52
C VAL A 206 2.93 10.00 39.90
N GLN A 207 2.53 10.78 40.91
CA GLN A 207 2.85 10.48 42.30
C GLN A 207 2.05 9.27 42.80
N LEU A 208 2.78 8.26 43.27
CA LEU A 208 2.21 7.04 43.83
C LEU A 208 1.96 7.18 45.35
N PRO A 209 1.16 6.29 45.95
CA PRO A 209 0.89 6.32 47.39
C PRO A 209 2.16 6.37 48.26
N THR A 210 2.30 7.42 49.07
CA THR A 210 3.42 7.56 50.01
C THR A 210 3.40 6.45 51.06
N VAL A 211 4.56 5.82 51.31
CA VAL A 211 4.75 4.81 52.37
C VAL A 211 5.35 5.47 53.60
N THR A 212 4.74 5.28 54.77
CA THR A 212 5.24 5.80 56.06
C THR A 212 5.49 4.66 57.06
N SER A 213 6.43 4.88 57.98
CA SER A 213 6.74 3.95 59.07
C SER A 213 7.07 4.69 60.36
N THR A 214 6.89 4.01 61.50
CA THR A 214 7.29 4.48 62.84
C THR A 214 8.74 4.10 63.21
N ALA A 215 9.46 3.45 62.29
CA ALA A 215 10.89 3.19 62.42
C ALA A 215 11.57 3.21 61.04
N PRO A 216 12.85 3.64 60.94
CA PRO A 216 13.58 3.58 59.68
C PRO A 216 13.83 2.13 59.23
N ALA A 217 14.19 1.95 57.95
CA ALA A 217 14.53 0.63 57.42
C ALA A 217 15.72 0.02 58.19
N LYS A 218 15.66 -1.30 58.43
CA LYS A 218 16.77 -2.01 59.08
C LYS A 218 17.80 -2.40 58.03
N ASN A 219 19.07 -2.00 58.17
CA ASN A 219 20.10 -2.43 57.23
C ASN A 219 20.56 -3.87 57.56
N ALA A 220 20.79 -4.67 56.52
CA ALA A 220 21.46 -5.96 56.66
C ALA A 220 22.97 -5.74 56.88
N ALA A 221 23.62 -6.67 57.59
CA ALA A 221 25.02 -6.55 57.98
C ALA A 221 25.93 -6.26 56.76
N ASN A 222 26.72 -5.20 56.85
CA ASN A 222 27.66 -4.73 55.82
C ASN A 222 27.03 -4.26 54.48
N LEU A 223 25.72 -4.02 54.41
CA LEU A 223 25.04 -3.58 53.18
C LEU A 223 24.58 -2.12 53.20
N GLY A 224 24.83 -1.37 54.28
CA GLY A 224 24.42 0.03 54.44
C GLY A 224 24.97 1.03 53.42
N SER A 225 25.97 0.65 52.63
CA SER A 225 26.51 1.48 51.54
C SER A 225 26.46 0.75 50.19
N ILE A 226 25.47 -0.13 49.99
CA ILE A 226 25.31 -0.90 48.75
C ILE A 226 23.93 -0.67 48.14
N PHE A 227 23.91 -0.34 46.86
CA PHE A 227 22.73 -0.09 46.05
C PHE A 227 22.73 -1.04 44.84
N GLY A 228 21.56 -1.56 44.48
CA GLY A 228 21.36 -2.47 43.35
C GLY A 228 20.34 -1.89 42.37
N PHE A 229 20.71 -1.83 41.10
CA PHE A 229 19.85 -1.48 39.97
C PHE A 229 19.63 -2.72 39.13
N GLY A 230 18.37 -3.12 38.98
CA GLY A 230 17.98 -4.40 38.41
C GLY A 230 18.45 -5.62 39.22
N TYR A 231 18.91 -5.44 40.46
CA TYR A 231 19.52 -6.48 41.31
C TYR A 231 19.10 -6.33 42.77
N GLU A 232 18.89 -7.48 43.44
CA GLU A 232 18.59 -7.55 44.87
C GLU A 232 19.88 -7.65 45.69
N VAL A 233 20.18 -6.63 46.50
CA VAL A 233 21.42 -6.61 47.29
C VAL A 233 21.39 -7.58 48.47
N ASN A 234 20.19 -8.00 48.90
CA ASN A 234 20.04 -9.03 49.92
C ASN A 234 20.39 -10.42 49.35
N LEU A 235 21.37 -11.09 49.98
CA LEU A 235 21.83 -12.42 49.54
C LEU A 235 20.71 -13.47 49.50
N GLY A 236 19.69 -13.35 50.36
CA GLY A 236 18.52 -14.25 50.35
C GLY A 236 17.60 -14.11 49.13
N GLY A 237 17.82 -13.08 48.30
CA GLY A 237 17.07 -12.82 47.08
C GLY A 237 17.96 -12.61 45.85
N ALA A 238 19.21 -13.06 45.87
CA ALA A 238 20.19 -12.79 44.81
C ALA A 238 19.78 -13.28 43.40
N ASN A 239 18.73 -14.10 43.26
CA ASN A 239 18.18 -14.58 41.99
C ASN A 239 16.96 -13.79 41.49
N ARG A 240 16.68 -12.62 42.07
CA ARG A 240 15.51 -11.77 41.78
C ARG A 240 15.83 -10.61 40.83
N GLY A 241 16.72 -10.82 39.88
CA GLY A 241 17.18 -9.80 38.92
C GLY A 241 16.07 -9.37 37.97
N PHE A 242 16.18 -8.12 37.52
CA PHE A 242 15.27 -7.49 36.57
C PHE A 242 15.40 -8.09 35.16
N THR A 243 14.29 -8.19 34.45
CA THR A 243 14.24 -8.60 33.03
C THR A 243 13.83 -7.41 32.17
N GLY A 244 14.76 -6.84 31.41
CA GLY A 244 14.53 -5.63 30.63
C GLY A 244 15.82 -4.86 30.37
N LEU A 245 15.68 -3.60 29.97
CA LEU A 245 16.79 -2.67 29.72
C LEU A 245 16.81 -1.59 30.81
N LEU A 246 17.96 -1.36 31.45
CA LEU A 246 18.19 -0.19 32.30
C LEU A 246 18.85 0.90 31.46
N HIS A 247 18.19 2.04 31.28
CA HIS A 247 18.67 3.14 30.43
C HIS A 247 19.54 4.10 31.22
N ASP A 248 19.00 4.61 32.35
CA ASP A 248 19.68 5.60 33.18
C ASP A 248 19.42 5.32 34.66
N VAL A 249 20.41 5.61 35.48
CA VAL A 249 20.32 5.49 36.94
C VAL A 249 20.89 6.73 37.61
N ARG A 250 20.14 7.27 38.57
CA ARG A 250 20.54 8.42 39.39
C ARG A 250 20.39 8.11 40.88
N LEU A 251 21.32 8.62 41.69
CA LEU A 251 21.30 8.51 43.14
C LEU A 251 21.92 9.77 43.77
N ALA A 252 21.18 10.41 44.66
CA ALA A 252 21.56 11.64 45.33
C ALA A 252 21.23 11.60 46.83
N LYS A 253 21.91 12.43 47.63
CA LYS A 253 21.58 12.60 49.06
C LYS A 253 20.27 13.37 49.21
N ALA A 254 19.42 12.95 50.14
CA ALA A 254 18.19 13.65 50.48
C ALA A 254 18.25 14.16 51.92
N ALA A 255 18.11 15.48 52.11
CA ALA A 255 18.19 16.14 53.42
C ALA A 255 16.94 16.98 53.76
N SER A 256 15.98 17.12 52.84
CA SER A 256 14.76 17.91 52.99
C SER A 256 13.50 17.07 52.73
N VAL A 257 12.33 17.65 52.98
CA VAL A 257 11.05 17.05 52.59
C VAL A 257 10.95 16.90 51.07
N PHE A 258 10.18 15.91 50.62
CA PHE A 258 9.99 15.56 49.22
C PHE A 258 9.34 16.70 48.41
N GLU A 259 9.99 17.13 47.32
CA GLU A 259 9.41 17.99 46.29
C GLU A 259 9.43 17.27 44.92
N PRO A 260 8.32 17.18 44.17
CA PRO A 260 8.30 16.53 42.84
C PRO A 260 9.32 17.10 41.84
N SER A 261 9.70 18.37 42.01
CA SER A 261 10.72 19.02 41.18
C SER A 261 12.13 18.49 41.39
N ASP A 262 12.39 17.72 42.46
CA ASP A 262 13.70 17.14 42.75
C ASP A 262 14.03 15.92 41.85
N PHE A 263 13.01 15.38 41.18
CA PHE A 263 13.13 14.26 40.24
C PHE A 263 13.42 14.75 38.83
N GLU A 264 14.56 14.36 38.29
CA GLU A 264 15.03 14.78 36.97
C GLU A 264 14.49 13.87 35.85
N PHE A 265 14.16 12.61 36.15
CA PHE A 265 13.69 11.65 35.16
C PHE A 265 12.17 11.70 34.93
N GLN A 266 11.42 12.42 35.78
CA GLN A 266 9.96 12.50 35.67
C GLN A 266 9.51 13.48 34.56
N PRO A 267 8.56 13.11 33.69
CA PRO A 267 7.95 14.02 32.72
C PRO A 267 7.32 15.25 33.40
N LYS A 268 7.58 16.45 32.88
CA LYS A 268 6.98 17.70 33.37
C LYS A 268 5.72 18.03 32.55
N PRO A 269 4.56 18.36 33.17
CA PRO A 269 3.33 18.65 32.42
C PRO A 269 3.43 19.98 31.64
N ALA A 270 2.89 19.99 30.42
CA ALA A 270 2.87 21.15 29.52
C ALA A 270 1.98 22.31 30.00
N SER A 271 1.01 22.02 30.87
CA SER A 271 0.11 23.01 31.44
C SER A 271 -0.32 22.64 32.87
N THR A 272 -0.63 23.65 33.68
CA THR A 272 -1.21 23.51 35.02
C THR A 272 -2.72 23.75 34.96
N GLU A 273 -3.51 22.75 35.32
CA GLU A 273 -4.99 22.82 35.29
C GLU A 273 -5.53 23.82 36.31
N LEU A 274 -6.39 24.75 35.87
CA LEU A 274 -7.09 25.70 36.76
C LEU A 274 -8.60 25.43 36.80
N LEU A 275 -9.16 24.95 35.69
CA LEU A 275 -10.56 24.54 35.52
C LEU A 275 -10.58 23.34 34.57
N ASP A 276 -11.23 22.25 34.95
CA ASP A 276 -11.61 21.14 34.08
C ASP A 276 -12.89 20.54 34.68
N VAL A 277 -14.04 20.97 34.15
CA VAL A 277 -15.37 20.61 34.68
C VAL A 277 -16.24 19.99 33.58
N SER A 278 -16.89 18.88 33.93
CA SER A 278 -17.88 18.16 33.12
C SER A 278 -19.31 18.39 33.62
N PHE A 279 -19.48 19.31 34.56
CA PHE A 279 -20.76 19.69 35.15
C PHE A 279 -21.46 18.56 35.92
N ASP A 280 -20.67 17.66 36.52
CA ASP A 280 -21.17 16.54 37.35
C ASP A 280 -21.45 16.95 38.82
N GLY A 281 -20.99 18.14 39.19
CA GLY A 281 -21.12 18.74 40.50
C GLY A 281 -22.49 19.37 40.75
N THR A 282 -22.53 20.25 41.77
CA THR A 282 -23.79 20.87 42.21
C THR A 282 -23.70 22.39 42.21
N LEU A 283 -24.82 23.02 41.94
CA LEU A 283 -24.96 24.48 41.96
C LEU A 283 -25.64 24.92 43.25
N ALA A 284 -24.98 25.75 44.04
CA ALA A 284 -25.53 26.36 45.25
C ALA A 284 -25.62 27.88 45.06
N GLY A 285 -26.85 28.40 44.91
CA GLY A 285 -27.04 29.79 44.52
C GLY A 285 -26.48 30.03 43.11
N ASN A 286 -25.47 30.90 42.99
CA ASN A 286 -24.79 31.14 41.71
C ASN A 286 -23.44 30.45 41.58
N SER A 287 -22.92 29.82 42.65
CA SER A 287 -21.59 29.21 42.66
C SER A 287 -21.68 27.71 42.37
N TYR A 288 -20.86 27.24 41.45
CA TYR A 288 -20.69 25.82 41.16
C TYR A 288 -19.69 25.19 42.13
N THR A 289 -19.98 23.96 42.58
CA THR A 289 -19.09 23.14 43.42
C THR A 289 -18.82 21.83 42.69
N GLN A 290 -17.53 21.53 42.47
CA GLN A 290 -17.06 20.39 41.70
C GLN A 290 -17.16 19.05 42.44
N THR A 291 -17.10 17.94 41.70
CA THR A 291 -16.89 16.59 42.27
C THR A 291 -15.40 16.25 42.40
N GLY A 292 -15.06 15.12 43.05
CA GLY A 292 -13.66 14.69 43.23
C GLY A 292 -12.91 14.35 41.94
N SER A 293 -13.60 14.16 40.81
CA SER A 293 -13.03 13.90 39.48
C SER A 293 -12.85 15.15 38.62
N GLU A 294 -13.32 16.31 39.09
CA GLU A 294 -13.24 17.60 38.38
C GLU A 294 -12.20 18.52 39.03
N VAL A 295 -11.62 19.44 38.25
CA VAL A 295 -10.66 20.44 38.74
C VAL A 295 -11.30 21.82 38.75
N LEU A 296 -11.25 22.49 39.91
CA LEU A 296 -11.68 23.88 40.06
C LEU A 296 -10.76 24.61 41.05
N LEU A 297 -9.68 25.21 40.53
CA LEU A 297 -8.75 26.08 41.26
C LEU A 297 -9.14 27.56 41.05
N GLY A 298 -10.30 27.92 41.57
CA GLY A 298 -10.91 29.22 41.39
C GLY A 298 -12.37 29.22 41.82
N VAL A 299 -13.14 30.17 41.30
CA VAL A 299 -14.59 30.26 41.51
C VAL A 299 -15.27 30.25 40.15
N LEU A 300 -16.20 29.31 39.92
CA LEU A 300 -17.05 29.25 38.74
C LEU A 300 -18.48 29.67 39.12
N ASN A 301 -18.94 30.79 38.56
CA ASN A 301 -20.27 31.33 38.84
C ASN A 301 -21.14 31.37 37.57
N ARG A 302 -22.44 31.14 37.70
CA ARG A 302 -23.41 31.50 36.65
C ARG A 302 -23.71 33.00 36.68
N ARG A 303 -24.08 33.56 35.52
CA ARG A 303 -24.22 35.00 35.36
C ARG A 303 -25.65 35.52 35.55
N ALA A 304 -26.63 34.97 34.83
CA ALA A 304 -28.01 35.48 34.83
C ALA A 304 -28.90 34.83 35.91
N GLY A 305 -28.55 33.64 36.37
CA GLY A 305 -29.29 32.89 37.39
C GLY A 305 -30.33 31.92 36.83
N THR A 306 -30.56 31.92 35.52
CA THR A 306 -31.52 31.05 34.80
C THR A 306 -30.85 29.89 34.07
N GLU A 307 -29.51 29.87 34.03
CA GLU A 307 -28.73 28.75 33.52
C GLU A 307 -29.04 27.48 34.33
N THR A 308 -29.20 26.36 33.64
CA THR A 308 -29.47 25.06 34.29
C THR A 308 -28.26 24.14 34.17
N ILE A 309 -27.88 23.52 35.27
CA ILE A 309 -26.82 22.50 35.32
C ILE A 309 -27.47 21.18 35.74
N ALA A 310 -27.58 20.25 34.79
CA ALA A 310 -28.18 18.93 35.02
C ALA A 310 -27.73 17.94 33.93
N GLY A 311 -27.58 16.67 34.30
CA GLY A 311 -27.22 15.60 33.36
C GLY A 311 -25.84 15.79 32.71
N SER A 312 -24.86 16.25 33.50
CA SER A 312 -23.47 16.49 33.05
C SER A 312 -23.33 17.56 31.97
N LYS A 313 -24.20 18.58 32.00
CA LYS A 313 -24.20 19.72 31.06
C LYS A 313 -24.71 21.00 31.72
N ALA A 314 -24.22 22.15 31.25
CA ALA A 314 -24.79 23.47 31.51
C ALA A 314 -25.57 23.96 30.27
N THR A 315 -26.87 24.26 30.42
CA THR A 315 -27.74 24.70 29.31
C THR A 315 -28.01 26.21 29.38
N LEU A 316 -27.81 26.88 28.25
CA LEU A 316 -27.95 28.32 28.03
C LEU A 316 -29.01 28.59 26.94
N THR A 317 -30.11 29.26 27.29
CA THR A 317 -31.30 29.51 26.48
C THR A 317 -31.66 31.00 26.29
N ALA A 318 -31.16 31.89 27.15
CA ALA A 318 -31.53 33.31 27.17
C ALA A 318 -30.34 34.26 27.04
N THR A 319 -30.60 35.50 26.61
CA THR A 319 -29.58 36.56 26.54
C THR A 319 -29.06 36.92 27.94
N GLY A 320 -27.74 37.02 28.08
CA GLY A 320 -27.08 37.34 29.36
C GLY A 320 -26.65 36.12 30.18
N GLU A 321 -27.04 34.91 29.76
CA GLU A 321 -26.62 33.66 30.38
C GLU A 321 -25.18 33.27 30.03
N GLY A 322 -24.45 32.69 30.98
CA GLY A 322 -23.08 32.21 30.80
C GLY A 322 -22.40 31.81 32.11
N LEU A 323 -21.18 31.31 32.01
CA LEU A 323 -20.38 30.86 33.16
C LEU A 323 -19.09 31.65 33.28
N ASP A 324 -18.90 32.34 34.42
CA ASP A 324 -17.73 33.14 34.74
C ASP A 324 -16.79 32.37 35.66
N PHE A 325 -15.62 31.99 35.14
CA PHE A 325 -14.55 31.38 35.91
C PHE A 325 -13.51 32.42 36.31
N THR A 326 -13.24 32.54 37.61
CA THR A 326 -12.19 33.40 38.16
C THR A 326 -11.11 32.53 38.81
N ALA A 327 -9.93 32.49 38.21
CA ALA A 327 -8.83 31.63 38.66
C ALA A 327 -8.19 32.12 39.97
N THR A 328 -7.78 31.19 40.83
CA THR A 328 -6.98 31.48 42.03
C THR A 328 -5.50 31.65 41.65
N ASN A 329 -4.87 32.75 42.07
CA ASN A 329 -3.41 33.00 41.92
C ASN A 329 -2.86 32.93 40.49
N PHE A 330 -3.69 33.09 39.45
CA PHE A 330 -3.26 33.14 38.05
C PHE A 330 -3.69 34.45 37.38
N PRO A 331 -2.84 35.50 37.39
CA PRO A 331 -3.12 36.74 36.69
C PRO A 331 -2.82 36.58 35.20
N LEU A 332 -3.78 36.90 34.32
CA LEU A 332 -3.59 36.94 32.87
C LEU A 332 -2.65 38.08 32.41
N GLY A 333 -2.13 38.90 33.35
CA GLY A 333 -1.04 39.86 33.14
C GLY A 333 -1.18 41.22 33.84
N THR A 334 -0.37 42.20 33.40
CA THR A 334 -0.29 43.66 33.71
C THR A 334 -1.20 44.71 33.05
N THR A 335 -1.00 44.83 31.75
CA THR A 335 -1.57 45.86 30.87
C THR A 335 -1.91 45.23 29.53
N LYS A 336 -1.15 44.21 29.17
CA LYS A 336 -1.36 43.26 28.08
C LYS A 336 -1.60 41.87 28.66
N LEU A 337 -2.03 40.94 27.80
CA LEU A 337 -2.08 39.53 28.14
C LEU A 337 -0.69 38.93 27.89
N ASP A 338 0.08 38.81 28.97
CA ASP A 338 1.49 38.40 28.98
C ASP A 338 1.71 37.00 29.60
N GLN A 339 0.63 36.34 30.05
CA GLN A 339 0.63 34.94 30.48
C GLN A 339 -0.03 34.04 29.45
N GLY A 340 0.63 32.91 29.18
CA GLY A 340 0.10 31.88 28.28
C GLY A 340 -0.93 30.99 28.97
N PHE A 341 -1.99 30.63 28.25
CA PHE A 341 -3.07 29.80 28.78
C PHE A 341 -3.70 28.93 27.69
N VAL A 342 -4.43 27.92 28.11
CA VAL A 342 -5.29 27.08 27.26
C VAL A 342 -6.74 27.21 27.73
N ALA A 343 -7.67 27.34 26.79
CA ALA A 343 -9.11 27.37 27.05
C ALA A 343 -9.84 26.42 26.08
N GLU A 344 -10.70 25.55 26.61
CA GLU A 344 -11.38 24.53 25.81
C GLU A 344 -12.85 24.40 26.21
N ALA A 345 -13.70 24.06 25.25
CA ALA A 345 -15.12 23.81 25.47
C ALA A 345 -15.62 22.68 24.57
N VAL A 346 -16.38 21.74 25.15
CA VAL A 346 -17.27 20.84 24.44
C VAL A 346 -18.66 21.47 24.49
N PHE A 347 -19.26 21.76 23.34
CA PHE A 347 -20.51 22.53 23.26
C PHE A 347 -21.45 22.02 22.17
N THR A 348 -22.76 22.20 22.37
CA THR A 348 -23.80 21.86 21.38
C THR A 348 -24.66 23.09 21.11
N PRO A 349 -24.56 23.75 19.94
CA PRO A 349 -25.38 24.91 19.62
C PRO A 349 -26.85 24.54 19.41
N SER A 350 -27.77 25.42 19.80
CA SER A 350 -29.22 25.25 19.57
C SER A 350 -29.82 26.48 18.88
N GLY A 351 -30.53 26.25 17.78
CA GLY A 351 -31.11 27.31 16.95
C GLY A 351 -30.09 28.33 16.41
N SER A 352 -30.61 29.46 15.90
CA SER A 352 -29.77 30.59 15.47
C SER A 352 -29.12 31.28 16.66
N GLN A 353 -27.85 31.63 16.50
CA GLN A 353 -27.09 32.36 17.51
C GLN A 353 -27.25 33.87 17.36
N VAL A 354 -27.12 34.59 18.47
CA VAL A 354 -27.05 36.05 18.46
C VAL A 354 -25.74 36.49 17.78
N PRO A 355 -25.73 37.57 16.98
CA PRO A 355 -24.50 38.13 16.41
C PRO A 355 -23.43 38.30 17.48
N GLN A 356 -22.21 37.81 17.20
CA GLN A 356 -21.07 37.91 18.11
C GLN A 356 -21.20 37.12 19.43
N ALA A 357 -22.10 36.13 19.52
CA ALA A 357 -22.21 35.23 20.67
C ALA A 357 -20.93 34.38 20.85
N PRO A 358 -20.21 34.49 21.99
CA PRO A 358 -19.00 33.72 22.22
C PRO A 358 -19.27 32.38 22.91
N VAL A 359 -18.54 31.35 22.52
CA VAL A 359 -18.42 30.08 23.26
C VAL A 359 -17.33 30.21 24.31
N ILE A 360 -16.22 30.88 24.00
CA ILE A 360 -15.12 31.18 24.93
C ILE A 360 -14.76 32.66 24.78
N ALA A 361 -14.62 33.37 25.90
CA ALA A 361 -14.10 34.73 25.95
C ALA A 361 -13.13 34.89 27.13
N VAL A 362 -11.96 35.49 26.90
CA VAL A 362 -10.92 35.63 27.93
C VAL A 362 -10.39 37.05 27.97
N GLY A 363 -10.34 37.65 29.17
CA GLY A 363 -9.78 38.99 29.39
C GLY A 363 -10.45 40.13 28.59
N GLY A 364 -11.63 39.90 28.02
CA GLY A 364 -12.44 40.86 27.27
C GLY A 364 -11.99 41.20 25.85
N ASN A 365 -10.93 40.56 25.35
CA ASN A 365 -10.43 40.81 23.98
C ASN A 365 -10.02 39.55 23.23
N LEU A 366 -9.92 38.38 23.87
CA LEU A 366 -9.84 37.09 23.19
C LEU A 366 -11.22 36.46 23.10
N PHE A 367 -11.53 35.87 21.96
CA PHE A 367 -12.83 35.30 21.69
C PHE A 367 -12.74 34.08 20.77
N ALA A 368 -13.68 33.15 20.95
CA ALA A 368 -14.17 32.22 19.96
C ALA A 368 -15.70 32.36 19.92
N ARG A 369 -16.24 32.86 18.81
CA ARG A 369 -17.62 33.36 18.71
C ARG A 369 -18.19 33.25 17.32
N TYR A 370 -19.51 33.38 17.19
CA TYR A 370 -20.16 33.54 15.90
C TYR A 370 -19.87 34.95 15.35
N ASN A 371 -19.71 35.10 14.04
CA ASN A 371 -19.43 36.42 13.44
C ASN A 371 -20.65 37.37 13.55
N ASN A 372 -20.49 38.60 13.07
CA ASN A 372 -21.56 39.62 13.14
C ASN A 372 -22.79 39.28 12.27
N ALA A 373 -22.65 38.44 11.25
CA ALA A 373 -23.75 38.02 10.38
C ALA A 373 -24.38 36.68 10.79
N GLY A 374 -23.80 35.98 11.77
CA GLY A 374 -24.15 34.59 12.11
C GLY A 374 -23.76 33.57 11.03
N THR A 375 -22.87 33.92 10.09
CA THR A 375 -22.54 33.10 8.91
C THR A 375 -21.20 32.38 8.99
N SER A 376 -20.34 32.71 9.97
CA SER A 376 -19.10 31.98 10.26
C SER A 376 -18.85 31.96 11.77
N PHE A 377 -17.97 31.06 12.20
CA PHE A 377 -17.41 31.04 13.56
C PHE A 377 -15.99 31.59 13.53
N GLU A 378 -15.74 32.63 14.32
CA GLU A 378 -14.51 33.40 14.36
C GLU A 378 -13.77 33.16 15.68
N TYR A 379 -12.45 33.00 15.62
CA TYR A 379 -11.58 32.97 16.79
C TYR A 379 -10.41 33.93 16.60
N GLY A 380 -9.95 34.54 17.69
CA GLY A 380 -8.89 35.52 17.61
C GLY A 380 -8.86 36.45 18.81
N PHE A 381 -8.18 37.58 18.63
CA PHE A 381 -8.01 38.59 19.65
C PHE A 381 -7.90 40.02 19.10
N SER A 382 -8.27 41.01 19.91
CA SER A 382 -8.16 42.43 19.57
C SER A 382 -7.03 43.12 20.34
N SER A 383 -6.23 43.93 19.64
CA SER A 383 -5.13 44.72 20.20
C SER A 383 -5.24 46.21 19.87
N ASN A 384 -4.68 47.06 20.72
CA ASN A 384 -4.66 48.53 20.57
C ASN A 384 -3.23 49.08 20.71
N ALA A 385 -2.30 48.60 19.90
CA ALA A 385 -0.87 48.88 20.05
C ALA A 385 -0.45 50.35 19.82
N SER A 386 -1.32 51.21 19.25
CA SER A 386 -0.97 52.59 18.86
C SER A 386 -2.14 53.58 18.87
N GLY A 387 -3.17 53.36 19.70
CA GLY A 387 -4.35 54.24 19.79
C GLY A 387 -5.49 53.92 18.81
N SER A 388 -5.37 52.83 18.04
CA SER A 388 -6.44 52.29 17.19
C SER A 388 -6.61 50.78 17.44
N TRP A 389 -7.85 50.32 17.54
CA TRP A 389 -8.18 48.91 17.71
C TRP A 389 -8.03 48.14 16.40
N LYS A 390 -7.30 47.03 16.46
CA LYS A 390 -7.17 46.06 15.38
C LYS A 390 -7.52 44.67 15.89
N THR A 391 -8.36 43.96 15.15
CA THR A 391 -8.70 42.55 15.42
C THR A 391 -7.84 41.65 14.55
N PHE A 392 -7.26 40.63 15.16
CA PHE A 392 -6.56 39.53 14.51
C PHE A 392 -7.44 38.30 14.71
N SER A 393 -7.95 37.71 13.65
CA SER A 393 -8.89 36.59 13.74
C SER A 393 -8.94 35.81 12.44
N GLU A 394 -9.29 34.54 12.56
CA GLU A 394 -9.60 33.65 11.46
C GLU A 394 -11.05 33.16 11.56
N SER A 395 -11.60 32.67 10.45
CA SER A 395 -12.98 32.16 10.36
C SER A 395 -13.02 30.72 9.91
N VAL A 396 -13.96 29.97 10.46
CA VAL A 396 -14.34 28.63 10.01
C VAL A 396 -15.85 28.56 9.78
N PRO A 397 -16.35 27.53 9.07
CA PRO A 397 -17.79 27.29 8.96
C PRO A 397 -18.48 27.24 10.33
N VAL A 398 -19.75 27.63 10.36
CA VAL A 398 -20.56 27.65 11.58
C VAL A 398 -20.73 26.21 12.12
N PRO A 399 -20.50 25.97 13.43
CA PRO A 399 -20.81 24.69 14.07
C PRO A 399 -22.28 24.27 13.84
N GLU A 400 -22.50 22.99 13.58
CA GLU A 400 -23.82 22.46 13.24
C GLU A 400 -24.76 22.46 14.45
N VAL A 401 -25.95 23.00 14.26
CA VAL A 401 -26.99 23.04 15.29
C VAL A 401 -27.40 21.63 15.71
N ASN A 402 -27.54 21.41 17.02
CA ASN A 402 -27.89 20.15 17.68
C ASN A 402 -26.84 19.03 17.55
N LYS A 403 -25.58 19.35 17.20
CA LYS A 403 -24.46 18.41 17.27
C LYS A 403 -23.40 18.86 18.27
N PRO A 404 -22.75 17.94 19.00
CA PRO A 404 -21.64 18.29 19.87
C PRO A 404 -20.40 18.65 19.04
N HIS A 405 -19.70 19.69 19.49
CA HIS A 405 -18.46 20.19 18.91
C HIS A 405 -17.42 20.39 20.01
N ILE A 406 -16.14 20.29 19.64
CA ILE A 406 -15.02 20.57 20.53
C ILE A 406 -14.22 21.74 19.96
N PHE A 407 -14.00 22.77 20.76
CA PHE A 407 -13.11 23.86 20.41
C PHE A 407 -12.08 24.08 21.51
N SER A 408 -10.82 24.23 21.11
CA SER A 408 -9.67 24.46 22.00
C SER A 408 -8.84 25.58 21.44
N MET A 409 -8.35 26.47 22.30
CA MET A 409 -7.40 27.50 21.96
C MET A 409 -6.28 27.59 22.99
N ALA A 410 -5.07 27.86 22.54
CA ALA A 410 -3.93 28.20 23.37
C ALA A 410 -3.39 29.56 22.98
N TYR A 411 -3.32 30.49 23.93
CA TYR A 411 -2.73 31.81 23.75
C TYR A 411 -1.27 31.79 24.20
N VAL A 412 -0.37 32.17 23.29
CA VAL A 412 1.08 32.06 23.45
C VAL A 412 1.71 33.46 23.31
N PRO A 413 1.90 34.19 24.41
CA PRO A 413 2.59 35.48 24.37
C PRO A 413 4.09 35.28 24.11
N LYS A 414 4.65 36.06 23.19
CA LYS A 414 6.08 36.06 22.85
C LYS A 414 6.79 37.25 23.52
N SER A 415 8.08 37.09 23.79
CA SER A 415 8.92 38.11 24.46
C SER A 415 9.11 39.38 23.63
N ASP A 416 8.89 39.33 22.31
CA ASP A 416 8.97 40.46 21.39
C ASP A 416 7.71 41.36 21.38
N GLY A 417 6.70 41.04 22.20
CA GLY A 417 5.44 41.78 22.27
C GLY A 417 4.38 41.34 21.26
N THR A 418 4.64 40.29 20.50
CA THR A 418 3.63 39.57 19.69
C THR A 418 2.99 38.43 20.49
N ALA A 419 1.89 37.89 19.98
CA ALA A 419 1.26 36.69 20.48
C ALA A 419 0.74 35.83 19.31
N GLU A 420 0.66 34.55 19.60
CA GLU A 420 0.10 33.55 18.71
C GLU A 420 -1.07 32.85 19.42
N LEU A 421 -2.17 32.65 18.69
CA LEU A 421 -3.30 31.85 19.13
C LEU A 421 -3.33 30.58 18.29
N VAL A 422 -3.03 29.45 18.92
CA VAL A 422 -3.18 28.12 18.34
C VAL A 422 -4.60 27.66 18.62
N ALA A 423 -5.33 27.15 17.64
CA ALA A 423 -6.70 26.72 17.81
C ALA A 423 -6.99 25.41 17.09
N GLY A 424 -7.95 24.65 17.60
CA GLY A 424 -8.46 23.42 17.00
C GLY A 424 -9.98 23.35 17.06
N MET A 425 -10.60 22.70 16.08
CA MET A 425 -12.02 22.37 16.11
C MET A 425 -12.25 20.94 15.63
N ASP A 426 -13.00 20.15 16.40
CA ASP A 426 -13.41 18.78 16.08
C ASP A 426 -12.25 17.88 15.62
N GLY A 427 -11.11 17.94 16.32
CA GLY A 427 -9.93 17.13 16.04
C GLY A 427 -9.06 17.64 14.89
N LYS A 428 -9.32 18.85 14.38
CA LYS A 428 -8.53 19.49 13.32
C LYS A 428 -7.84 20.73 13.85
N LEU A 429 -6.54 20.83 13.63
CA LEU A 429 -5.78 22.06 13.84
C LEU A 429 -6.27 23.14 12.86
N LEU A 430 -6.48 24.34 13.36
CA LEU A 430 -6.88 25.50 12.58
C LEU A 430 -5.69 26.42 12.29
N ALA A 431 -5.86 27.38 11.38
CA ALA A 431 -4.84 28.35 11.06
C ALA A 431 -4.45 29.18 12.32
N PRO A 432 -3.16 29.32 12.64
CA PRO A 432 -2.76 30.11 13.81
C PRO A 432 -3.01 31.60 13.58
N VAL A 433 -3.48 32.30 14.61
CA VAL A 433 -3.66 33.77 14.56
C VAL A 433 -2.45 34.44 15.20
N THR A 434 -1.65 35.15 14.41
CA THR A 434 -0.48 35.90 14.91
C THR A 434 -0.72 37.41 14.87
N GLY A 435 -0.38 38.12 15.94
CA GLY A 435 -0.58 39.57 16.04
C GLY A 435 0.12 40.21 17.23
N ALA A 436 -0.05 41.53 17.39
CA ALA A 436 0.43 42.23 18.58
C ALA A 436 -0.39 41.79 19.81
N GLN A 437 0.25 41.57 20.96
CA GLN A 437 -0.44 41.13 22.19
C GLN A 437 -1.70 41.96 22.47
N ALA A 438 -2.78 41.28 22.86
CA ALA A 438 -4.04 41.93 23.17
C ALA A 438 -3.88 42.86 24.39
N ILE A 439 -4.44 44.07 24.29
CA ILE A 439 -4.42 45.06 25.37
C ILE A 439 -5.73 44.97 26.14
N ARG A 440 -5.65 45.02 27.47
CA ARG A 440 -6.84 44.92 28.32
C ARG A 440 -7.78 46.11 28.19
N ASN A 441 -9.06 45.82 28.07
CA ASN A 441 -10.16 46.78 28.28
C ASN A 441 -10.69 46.64 29.71
N ALA A 442 -9.99 47.16 30.72
CA ALA A 442 -10.39 47.41 32.12
C ALA A 442 -11.35 46.45 32.90
N ALA A 443 -11.69 45.25 32.43
CA ALA A 443 -12.81 44.45 32.96
C ALA A 443 -12.41 43.36 33.99
N SER A 444 -11.35 42.56 33.76
CA SER A 444 -10.82 41.59 34.77
C SER A 444 -9.42 41.08 34.41
N SER A 445 -8.60 40.77 35.43
CA SER A 445 -7.24 40.22 35.30
C SER A 445 -7.13 38.70 35.49
N THR A 446 -8.22 38.02 35.87
CA THR A 446 -8.20 36.59 36.24
C THR A 446 -9.42 35.82 35.73
N THR A 447 -10.27 36.43 34.90
CA THR A 447 -11.56 35.86 34.50
C THR A 447 -11.56 35.36 33.04
N ALA A 448 -12.06 34.13 32.86
CA ALA A 448 -12.47 33.55 31.60
C ALA A 448 -13.98 33.25 31.66
N THR A 449 -14.69 33.50 30.57
CA THR A 449 -16.13 33.25 30.47
C THR A 449 -16.40 32.19 29.39
N PHE A 450 -17.31 31.27 29.69
CA PHE A 450 -17.82 30.26 28.77
C PHE A 450 -19.29 30.55 28.46
N GLY A 451 -19.63 30.59 27.17
CA GLY A 451 -20.98 30.85 26.67
C GLY A 451 -21.43 32.32 26.72
N ALA A 452 -20.59 33.26 27.18
CA ALA A 452 -20.90 34.69 27.20
C ALA A 452 -19.64 35.56 27.10
N GLU A 453 -19.83 36.86 26.84
CA GLU A 453 -18.73 37.81 26.70
C GLU A 453 -18.22 38.28 28.07
N VAL A 454 -16.92 38.59 28.22
CA VAL A 454 -16.37 39.05 29.53
C VAL A 454 -16.79 40.50 29.83
N LYS A 455 -17.05 41.30 28.80
CA LYS A 455 -17.39 42.73 28.94
C LYS A 455 -18.86 42.94 29.34
N GLU A 456 -19.09 43.54 30.51
CA GLU A 456 -20.44 43.79 31.06
C GLU A 456 -21.35 44.61 30.11
N ALA A 457 -20.80 45.61 29.41
CA ALA A 457 -21.52 46.42 28.42
C ALA A 457 -21.91 45.67 27.12
N ALA A 458 -21.51 44.40 26.98
CA ALA A 458 -21.83 43.53 25.84
C ALA A 458 -22.59 42.26 26.28
N ASN A 459 -23.28 42.32 27.42
CA ASN A 459 -24.06 41.22 28.02
C ASN A 459 -25.18 40.65 27.14
N ASN A 460 -25.55 41.33 26.05
CA ASN A 460 -26.53 40.84 25.08
C ASN A 460 -25.96 39.78 24.11
N ARG A 461 -24.64 39.50 24.17
CA ARG A 461 -23.96 38.49 23.35
C ARG A 461 -23.75 37.21 24.16
N ALA A 462 -24.68 36.27 24.03
CA ALA A 462 -24.64 34.99 24.73
C ALA A 462 -24.88 33.83 23.76
N PHE A 463 -24.16 32.75 23.99
CA PHE A 463 -24.32 31.48 23.28
C PHE A 463 -25.62 30.80 23.70
N LYS A 464 -26.33 30.22 22.72
CA LYS A 464 -27.56 29.48 22.93
C LYS A 464 -27.32 28.00 22.61
N GLY A 465 -27.36 27.13 23.61
CA GLY A 465 -26.98 25.71 23.49
C GLY A 465 -26.62 25.08 24.82
N SER A 466 -25.86 23.98 24.79
CA SER A 466 -25.26 23.38 25.98
C SER A 466 -23.73 23.48 25.96
N LEU A 467 -23.14 23.56 27.16
CA LEU A 467 -21.75 23.28 27.43
C LEU A 467 -21.68 21.94 28.17
N ASP A 468 -20.98 21.00 27.60
CA ASP A 468 -20.87 19.62 28.11
C ASP A 468 -19.58 19.46 28.93
N ARG A 469 -18.54 20.22 28.60
CA ARG A 469 -17.29 20.28 29.36
C ARG A 469 -16.54 21.58 29.10
N THR A 470 -15.89 22.17 30.10
CA THR A 470 -15.05 23.37 29.92
C THR A 470 -13.70 23.24 30.62
N ARG A 471 -12.65 23.80 30.03
CA ARG A 471 -11.28 23.78 30.55
C ARG A 471 -10.63 25.15 30.51
N PHE A 472 -9.83 25.46 31.53
CA PHE A 472 -8.90 26.58 31.56
C PHE A 472 -7.62 26.17 32.28
N ALA A 473 -6.45 26.35 31.65
CA ALA A 473 -5.16 25.93 32.20
C ALA A 473 -4.06 26.97 31.91
N ALA A 474 -3.06 27.06 32.77
CA ALA A 474 -1.87 27.89 32.59
C ALA A 474 -0.78 27.13 31.82
N LEU A 475 -0.10 27.76 30.87
CA LEU A 475 1.08 27.16 30.20
C LEU A 475 2.32 27.26 31.10
N THR A 476 3.15 26.21 31.14
CA THR A 476 4.28 26.12 32.11
C THR A 476 5.59 26.75 31.62
N ALA A 477 5.92 26.67 30.32
CA ALA A 477 7.13 27.29 29.77
C ALA A 477 7.05 27.64 28.26
N GLY A 478 5.91 27.40 27.62
CA GLY A 478 5.67 27.52 26.18
C GLY A 478 4.41 26.73 25.79
N TYR A 479 3.98 26.82 24.53
CA TYR A 479 2.93 25.93 24.03
C TYR A 479 3.54 24.62 23.53
N GLU A 480 3.09 23.53 24.12
CA GLU A 480 3.32 22.17 23.63
C GLU A 480 1.98 21.57 23.21
N PRO A 481 1.96 20.68 22.21
CA PRO A 481 0.75 19.98 21.77
C PRO A 481 -0.10 19.34 22.86
N SER A 482 0.57 18.71 23.82
CA SER A 482 -0.04 18.05 24.97
C SER A 482 -0.76 19.02 25.92
N ALA A 483 -0.63 20.34 25.74
CA ALA A 483 -1.36 21.33 26.51
C ALA A 483 -2.85 21.42 26.14
N ILE A 484 -3.25 20.98 24.94
CA ILE A 484 -4.66 20.84 24.53
C ILE A 484 -5.13 19.41 24.85
N LYS A 485 -6.19 19.29 25.65
CA LYS A 485 -6.61 18.03 26.27
C LYS A 485 -7.90 17.46 25.68
N TYR A 486 -8.82 18.31 25.22
CA TYR A 486 -10.12 17.84 24.70
C TYR A 486 -10.04 17.43 23.23
N GLN A 487 -8.91 17.71 22.56
CA GLN A 487 -8.69 17.36 21.16
C GLN A 487 -7.42 16.55 21.00
N GLU A 488 -7.49 15.47 20.21
CA GLU A 488 -6.31 14.85 19.62
C GLU A 488 -5.85 15.72 18.44
N LEU A 489 -5.10 16.78 18.73
CA LEU A 489 -4.51 17.61 17.68
C LEU A 489 -3.27 16.90 17.13
N ALA A 490 -3.32 16.52 15.85
CA ALA A 490 -2.14 16.09 15.10
C ALA A 490 -1.17 17.27 14.99
N LEU A 491 -0.27 17.41 15.97
CA LEU A 491 0.75 18.44 16.00
C LEU A 491 2.08 17.79 15.59
N GLY A 492 2.52 18.16 14.40
CA GLY A 492 3.74 17.64 13.80
C GLY A 492 4.99 18.10 14.54
N GLU A 493 5.60 17.18 15.27
CA GLU A 493 7.03 16.89 15.12
C GLU A 493 7.07 15.46 14.55
N PRO A 494 7.75 15.20 13.42
CA PRO A 494 7.81 13.85 12.87
C PRO A 494 8.49 12.94 13.89
N GLU A 495 7.78 11.88 14.29
CA GLU A 495 8.36 10.73 14.97
C GLU A 495 9.68 10.40 14.25
N VAL A 496 10.82 10.41 14.96
CA VAL A 496 12.12 10.08 14.36
C VAL A 496 12.08 8.61 13.99
N CYS A 497 11.63 8.36 12.77
CA CYS A 497 11.48 7.03 12.22
C CYS A 497 12.86 6.52 11.82
N GLU A 498 13.31 5.45 12.47
CA GLU A 498 14.46 4.70 11.99
C GLU A 498 14.28 4.34 10.50
N PRO A 499 15.36 4.39 9.68
CA PRO A 499 15.27 4.12 8.26
C PRO A 499 14.62 2.76 7.96
N LEU A 500 13.64 2.78 7.05
CA LEU A 500 12.96 1.58 6.60
C LEU A 500 13.92 0.67 5.81
N LEU A 501 14.18 -0.54 6.32
CA LEU A 501 14.92 -1.59 5.62
C LEU A 501 14.00 -2.79 5.37
N VAL A 502 13.08 -2.64 4.42
CA VAL A 502 12.12 -3.70 4.05
C VAL A 502 12.02 -3.78 2.54
N ASP A 503 12.14 -4.99 1.98
CA ASP A 503 11.93 -5.24 0.56
C ASP A 503 10.42 -5.32 0.23
N PRO A 504 9.99 -4.92 -0.98
CA PRO A 504 8.60 -5.08 -1.39
C PRO A 504 8.17 -6.55 -1.35
N ALA A 505 6.97 -6.79 -0.85
CA ALA A 505 6.42 -8.14 -0.73
C ALA A 505 4.90 -8.11 -0.65
N ASN A 506 4.27 -9.27 -0.85
CA ASN A 506 2.83 -9.42 -0.70
C ASN A 506 2.34 -9.32 0.75
N TYR A 507 3.22 -9.64 1.71
CA TYR A 507 3.05 -9.43 3.15
C TYR A 507 4.19 -8.60 3.70
N ILE A 508 3.88 -7.54 4.43
CA ILE A 508 4.86 -6.71 5.12
C ILE A 508 4.55 -6.71 6.61
N SER A 509 5.49 -7.16 7.44
CA SER A 509 5.29 -7.19 8.89
C SER A 509 5.26 -5.80 9.51
N VAL A 510 4.35 -5.63 10.47
CA VAL A 510 4.18 -4.40 11.24
C VAL A 510 4.06 -4.71 12.73
N SER A 511 4.43 -3.75 13.56
CA SER A 511 4.36 -3.85 15.02
C SER A 511 3.88 -2.53 15.62
N THR A 512 3.44 -2.57 16.88
CA THR A 512 3.07 -1.36 17.64
C THR A 512 4.21 -0.37 17.81
N GLY A 513 5.46 -0.82 17.65
CA GLY A 513 6.67 0.01 17.66
C GLY A 513 6.99 0.69 16.33
N ASP A 514 6.28 0.37 15.24
CA ASP A 514 6.45 1.12 13.98
C ASP A 514 5.87 2.52 14.12
N CYS A 515 6.66 3.53 13.75
CA CYS A 515 6.17 4.89 13.65
C CYS A 515 5.10 5.04 12.57
N GLU A 516 4.25 6.08 12.65
CA GLU A 516 3.18 6.27 11.66
C GLU A 516 3.70 6.39 10.23
N ALA A 517 4.80 7.12 10.03
CA ALA A 517 5.41 7.25 8.71
C ALA A 517 5.98 5.91 8.20
N ASN A 518 6.54 5.06 9.07
CA ASN A 518 6.99 3.72 8.69
C ASN A 518 5.82 2.80 8.36
N ILE A 519 4.67 2.92 9.04
CA ILE A 519 3.46 2.16 8.68
C ILE A 519 3.00 2.54 7.27
N LEU A 520 2.97 3.84 6.95
CA LEU A 520 2.60 4.32 5.62
C LEU A 520 3.63 3.90 4.56
N ALA A 521 4.93 4.03 4.84
CA ALA A 521 5.98 3.60 3.95
C ALA A 521 5.93 2.07 3.70
N LYS A 522 5.72 1.26 4.75
CA LYS A 522 5.50 -0.19 4.63
C LYS A 522 4.28 -0.52 3.79
N SER A 523 3.19 0.23 3.92
CA SER A 523 1.99 0.02 3.10
C SER A 523 2.27 0.22 1.61
N ALA A 524 3.13 1.19 1.27
CA ALA A 524 3.60 1.42 -0.09
C ALA A 524 4.62 0.38 -0.59
N MET A 525 5.10 -0.53 0.27
CA MET A 525 5.96 -1.67 -0.09
C MET A 525 5.16 -2.97 -0.30
N VAL A 526 3.86 -2.95 -0.05
CA VAL A 526 2.99 -4.11 -0.32
C VAL A 526 2.77 -4.26 -1.83
N ARG A 527 2.87 -5.49 -2.35
CA ARG A 527 2.72 -5.81 -3.79
C ARG A 527 1.68 -6.91 -4.04
N PRO A 528 0.88 -6.83 -5.12
CA PRO A 528 0.15 -7.99 -5.60
C PRO A 528 1.12 -9.10 -6.01
N THR A 529 0.72 -10.36 -5.89
CA THR A 529 1.32 -11.43 -6.72
C THR A 529 0.93 -11.22 -8.19
N LEU A 530 1.62 -11.89 -9.12
CA LEU A 530 1.25 -11.81 -10.52
C LEU A 530 -0.16 -12.37 -10.77
N GLU A 531 -0.52 -13.43 -10.06
CA GLU A 531 -1.84 -14.06 -10.12
C GLU A 531 -2.94 -13.11 -9.63
N GLN A 532 -2.72 -12.40 -8.52
CA GLN A 532 -3.65 -11.39 -8.02
C GLN A 532 -3.80 -10.21 -8.99
N LEU A 533 -2.69 -9.74 -9.57
CA LEU A 533 -2.73 -8.65 -10.53
C LEU A 533 -3.46 -9.08 -11.81
N GLU A 534 -3.16 -10.25 -12.35
CA GLU A 534 -3.86 -10.81 -13.51
C GLU A 534 -5.36 -11.00 -13.26
N TRP A 535 -5.71 -11.46 -12.06
CA TRP A 535 -7.10 -11.58 -11.64
C TRP A 535 -7.78 -10.21 -11.60
N GLN A 536 -7.14 -9.19 -11.01
CA GLN A 536 -7.72 -7.86 -10.90
C GLN A 536 -7.85 -7.16 -12.28
N GLU A 537 -6.88 -7.38 -13.17
CA GLU A 537 -6.91 -6.92 -14.56
C GLU A 537 -7.97 -7.62 -15.42
N SER A 538 -8.53 -8.75 -14.97
CA SER A 538 -9.62 -9.44 -15.66
C SER A 538 -10.93 -8.64 -15.62
N ARG A 539 -11.05 -7.72 -14.66
CA ARG A 539 -12.16 -6.78 -14.40
C ARG A 539 -13.46 -7.45 -13.99
N GLN A 540 -13.87 -8.51 -14.67
CA GLN A 540 -15.13 -9.18 -14.41
C GLN A 540 -15.01 -10.70 -14.52
N THR A 541 -15.66 -11.36 -13.57
CA THR A 541 -15.79 -12.80 -13.45
C THR A 541 -17.28 -13.17 -13.52
N ALA A 542 -17.61 -14.28 -14.17
CA ALA A 542 -18.95 -14.85 -14.14
C ALA A 542 -19.07 -15.84 -12.98
N PHE A 543 -20.23 -15.90 -12.33
CA PHE A 543 -20.54 -16.93 -11.33
C PHE A 543 -21.71 -17.77 -11.81
N LEU A 544 -21.67 -19.09 -11.62
CA LEU A 544 -22.68 -20.03 -12.06
C LEU A 544 -23.17 -20.85 -10.87
N HIS A 545 -24.27 -20.41 -10.25
CA HIS A 545 -25.01 -21.22 -9.30
C HIS A 545 -25.96 -22.16 -10.03
N PHE A 546 -25.58 -23.44 -10.07
CA PHE A 546 -26.38 -24.51 -10.66
C PHE A 546 -26.22 -25.79 -9.85
N GLY A 547 -27.33 -26.43 -9.50
CA GLY A 547 -27.32 -27.61 -8.65
C GLY A 547 -28.74 -28.03 -8.26
N ILE A 548 -28.85 -28.86 -7.23
CA ILE A 548 -30.14 -29.42 -6.80
C ILE A 548 -31.16 -28.33 -6.41
N ASN A 549 -30.68 -27.20 -5.89
CA ASN A 549 -31.49 -26.04 -5.51
C ASN A 549 -32.25 -25.42 -6.70
N THR A 550 -31.68 -25.45 -7.91
CA THR A 550 -32.37 -25.03 -9.15
C THR A 550 -33.66 -25.84 -9.37
N PHE A 551 -33.63 -27.14 -9.08
CA PHE A 551 -34.76 -28.06 -9.28
C PHE A 551 -35.77 -27.99 -8.13
N TYR A 552 -35.37 -27.48 -6.97
CA TYR A 552 -36.21 -27.24 -5.82
C TYR A 552 -36.77 -25.82 -5.74
N ASN A 553 -36.32 -24.91 -6.62
CA ASN A 553 -36.71 -23.50 -6.61
C ASN A 553 -36.40 -22.84 -5.26
N GLN A 554 -35.19 -23.03 -4.76
CA GLN A 554 -34.72 -22.52 -3.47
C GLN A 554 -33.31 -21.94 -3.60
N GLU A 555 -32.91 -21.11 -2.64
CA GLU A 555 -31.56 -20.52 -2.61
C GLU A 555 -30.60 -21.40 -1.81
N TRP A 556 -31.04 -21.85 -0.64
CA TRP A 556 -30.27 -22.72 0.26
C TRP A 556 -31.04 -24.01 0.52
N GLY A 557 -30.44 -25.15 0.22
CA GLY A 557 -31.00 -26.46 0.55
C GLY A 557 -30.64 -26.92 1.96
N HIS A 558 -31.15 -28.10 2.32
CA HIS A 558 -31.06 -28.68 3.67
C HIS A 558 -30.24 -29.98 3.70
N GLY A 559 -29.67 -30.41 2.58
CA GLY A 559 -28.89 -31.65 2.47
C GLY A 559 -29.72 -32.93 2.51
N THR A 560 -31.03 -32.79 2.32
CA THR A 560 -32.02 -33.87 2.32
C THR A 560 -32.86 -33.89 1.04
N GLU A 561 -32.51 -33.04 0.06
CA GLU A 561 -33.14 -33.05 -1.25
C GLU A 561 -32.95 -34.41 -1.93
N ASP A 562 -33.89 -34.80 -2.79
CA ASP A 562 -33.83 -36.07 -3.51
C ASP A 562 -32.97 -35.91 -4.77
N PRO A 563 -31.80 -36.59 -4.88
CA PRO A 563 -30.97 -36.55 -6.07
C PRO A 563 -31.75 -36.86 -7.35
N ALA A 564 -32.83 -37.66 -7.29
CA ALA A 564 -33.64 -38.00 -8.45
C ALA A 564 -34.31 -36.79 -9.14
N ARG A 565 -34.44 -35.65 -8.43
CA ARG A 565 -34.98 -34.41 -9.02
C ARG A 565 -33.96 -33.65 -9.85
N PHE A 566 -32.67 -33.89 -9.68
CA PHE A 566 -31.64 -33.29 -10.52
C PHE A 566 -31.64 -33.97 -11.90
N ASN A 567 -32.34 -33.38 -12.87
CA ASN A 567 -32.49 -33.93 -14.21
C ASN A 567 -32.67 -32.84 -15.28
N PRO A 568 -31.62 -32.06 -15.61
CA PRO A 568 -31.70 -31.06 -16.66
C PRO A 568 -31.95 -31.72 -18.03
N THR A 569 -32.94 -31.20 -18.76
CA THR A 569 -33.45 -31.82 -19.98
C THR A 569 -32.66 -31.47 -21.25
N ASP A 570 -31.92 -30.37 -21.24
CA ASP A 570 -31.21 -29.80 -22.40
C ASP A 570 -29.91 -29.12 -21.92
N PHE A 571 -29.18 -29.82 -21.05
CA PHE A 571 -27.94 -29.33 -20.45
C PHE A 571 -26.87 -29.04 -21.52
N ASP A 572 -26.29 -27.84 -21.48
CA ASP A 572 -25.31 -27.38 -22.47
C ASP A 572 -24.32 -26.36 -21.86
N ALA A 573 -23.27 -26.88 -21.22
CA ALA A 573 -22.21 -26.06 -20.65
C ALA A 573 -21.35 -25.34 -21.71
N ASP A 574 -21.27 -25.86 -22.93
CA ASP A 574 -20.56 -25.22 -24.04
C ASP A 574 -21.20 -23.87 -24.37
N SER A 575 -22.54 -23.83 -24.45
CA SER A 575 -23.30 -22.59 -24.63
C SER A 575 -23.13 -21.60 -23.48
N TRP A 576 -23.03 -22.08 -22.22
CA TRP A 576 -22.79 -21.19 -21.08
C TRP A 576 -21.46 -20.44 -21.24
N VAL A 577 -20.37 -21.20 -21.40
CA VAL A 577 -19.03 -20.64 -21.52
C VAL A 577 -18.91 -19.77 -22.75
N LYS A 578 -19.42 -20.22 -23.91
CA LYS A 578 -19.40 -19.44 -25.15
C LYS A 578 -20.13 -18.11 -24.99
N THR A 579 -21.32 -18.12 -24.39
CA THR A 579 -22.10 -16.89 -24.14
C THR A 579 -21.33 -15.92 -23.25
N LEU A 580 -20.76 -16.38 -22.15
CA LEU A 580 -19.97 -15.53 -21.25
C LEU A 580 -18.71 -15.00 -21.94
N ARG A 581 -18.02 -15.86 -22.69
CA ARG A 581 -16.82 -15.53 -23.48
C ARG A 581 -17.10 -14.41 -24.47
N ASP A 582 -18.16 -14.55 -25.27
CA ASP A 582 -18.57 -13.58 -26.28
C ASP A 582 -19.03 -12.25 -25.65
N ASN A 583 -19.46 -12.30 -24.38
CA ASN A 583 -19.85 -11.14 -23.59
C ASN A 583 -18.72 -10.60 -22.69
N GLY A 584 -17.47 -10.95 -22.96
CA GLY A 584 -16.27 -10.32 -22.40
C GLY A 584 -15.87 -10.79 -20.99
N PHE A 585 -16.43 -11.88 -20.48
CA PHE A 585 -15.96 -12.50 -19.23
C PHE A 585 -14.69 -13.28 -19.46
N ARG A 586 -13.68 -13.12 -18.60
CA ARG A 586 -12.38 -13.83 -18.71
C ARG A 586 -12.21 -14.98 -17.75
N TYR A 587 -12.99 -14.96 -16.67
CA TYR A 587 -13.13 -16.01 -15.68
C TYR A 587 -14.58 -16.43 -15.56
N ALA A 588 -14.80 -17.71 -15.25
CA ALA A 588 -16.09 -18.23 -14.82
C ALA A 588 -15.90 -19.16 -13.62
N VAL A 589 -16.65 -18.91 -12.55
CA VAL A 589 -16.68 -19.71 -11.32
C VAL A 589 -17.93 -20.57 -11.33
N LEU A 590 -17.80 -21.88 -11.17
CA LEU A 590 -18.92 -22.83 -11.07
C LEU A 590 -19.11 -23.30 -9.63
N THR A 591 -20.35 -23.34 -9.14
CA THR A 591 -20.68 -24.02 -7.88
C THR A 591 -20.55 -25.52 -8.02
N VAL A 592 -19.40 -26.06 -7.59
CA VAL A 592 -19.16 -27.50 -7.60
C VAL A 592 -20.01 -28.19 -6.54
N LYS A 593 -20.07 -27.58 -5.35
CA LYS A 593 -20.89 -27.98 -4.22
C LYS A 593 -21.38 -26.72 -3.51
N HIS A 594 -22.69 -26.59 -3.34
CA HIS A 594 -23.32 -25.53 -2.56
C HIS A 594 -23.60 -25.97 -1.11
N HIS A 595 -24.17 -25.12 -0.25
CA HIS A 595 -24.38 -25.42 1.19
C HIS A 595 -25.21 -26.67 1.47
N ASP A 596 -26.05 -27.09 0.54
CA ASP A 596 -26.82 -28.34 0.62
C ASP A 596 -25.93 -29.59 0.56
N GLY A 597 -24.70 -29.49 0.05
CA GLY A 597 -23.75 -30.60 -0.02
C GLY A 597 -23.84 -31.45 -1.29
N PHE A 598 -24.78 -31.19 -2.20
CA PHE A 598 -24.90 -31.96 -3.44
C PHE A 598 -23.70 -31.69 -4.36
N MET A 599 -22.95 -32.74 -4.70
CA MET A 599 -21.81 -32.60 -5.62
C MET A 599 -22.29 -32.65 -7.07
N SER A 600 -21.94 -31.63 -7.85
CA SER A 600 -22.26 -31.53 -9.28
C SER A 600 -21.42 -32.45 -10.19
N TYR A 601 -20.59 -33.30 -9.60
CA TYR A 601 -19.73 -34.31 -10.25
C TYR A 601 -19.78 -35.64 -9.47
N PRO A 602 -19.42 -36.77 -10.08
CA PRO A 602 -19.50 -38.09 -9.44
C PRO A 602 -18.32 -38.33 -8.48
N SER A 603 -18.32 -37.61 -7.34
CA SER A 603 -17.30 -37.78 -6.29
C SER A 603 -17.31 -39.20 -5.72
N ARG A 604 -16.13 -39.69 -5.31
CA ARG A 604 -15.95 -41.02 -4.70
C ARG A 604 -16.28 -41.06 -3.20
N TYR A 605 -16.53 -39.90 -2.57
CA TYR A 605 -16.55 -39.77 -1.11
C TYR A 605 -17.94 -39.55 -0.52
N THR A 606 -18.98 -39.43 -1.34
CA THR A 606 -20.38 -39.34 -0.92
C THR A 606 -21.29 -39.87 -2.03
N ASP A 607 -22.44 -40.42 -1.66
CA ASP A 607 -23.49 -40.81 -2.62
C ASP A 607 -24.40 -39.61 -2.96
N TYR A 608 -24.25 -38.46 -2.30
CA TYR A 608 -25.06 -37.27 -2.53
C TYR A 608 -24.53 -36.42 -3.70
N THR A 609 -24.57 -37.01 -4.89
CA THR A 609 -23.97 -36.45 -6.11
C THR A 609 -24.85 -36.66 -7.34
N VAL A 610 -24.44 -36.08 -8.47
CA VAL A 610 -25.04 -36.37 -9.80
C VAL A 610 -25.03 -37.86 -10.18
N ALA A 611 -24.15 -38.68 -9.61
CA ALA A 611 -24.14 -40.13 -9.87
C ALA A 611 -25.41 -40.84 -9.35
N SER A 612 -26.06 -40.24 -8.35
CA SER A 612 -27.31 -40.74 -7.76
C SER A 612 -28.56 -40.15 -8.43
N SER A 613 -28.40 -39.36 -9.50
CA SER A 613 -29.51 -38.79 -10.26
C SER A 613 -29.79 -39.55 -11.57
N PRO A 614 -30.98 -39.42 -12.18
CA PRO A 614 -31.27 -40.02 -13.47
C PRO A 614 -30.55 -39.30 -14.64
N TRP A 615 -29.92 -38.15 -14.39
CA TRP A 615 -29.30 -37.35 -15.43
C TRP A 615 -28.14 -38.11 -16.07
N ARG A 616 -28.18 -38.22 -17.40
CA ARG A 616 -27.24 -39.03 -18.21
C ARG A 616 -27.05 -40.45 -17.64
N ASP A 617 -28.13 -41.08 -17.20
CA ASP A 617 -28.11 -42.43 -16.61
C ASP A 617 -27.14 -42.56 -15.41
N GLY A 618 -27.03 -41.51 -14.59
CA GLY A 618 -26.12 -41.44 -13.44
C GLY A 618 -24.65 -41.28 -13.80
N LYS A 619 -24.33 -40.91 -15.04
CA LYS A 619 -22.95 -40.74 -15.55
C LYS A 619 -22.60 -39.30 -15.89
N GLY A 620 -23.46 -38.35 -15.55
CA GLY A 620 -23.22 -36.96 -15.82
C GLY A 620 -22.13 -36.36 -14.93
N ASP A 621 -21.45 -35.34 -15.45
CA ASP A 621 -20.44 -34.57 -14.72
C ASP A 621 -20.50 -33.12 -15.20
N VAL A 622 -21.16 -32.26 -14.42
CA VAL A 622 -21.34 -30.83 -14.75
C VAL A 622 -19.99 -30.13 -14.77
N VAL A 623 -19.11 -30.47 -13.82
CA VAL A 623 -17.79 -29.84 -13.66
C VAL A 623 -16.91 -30.17 -14.86
N LYS A 624 -16.93 -31.41 -15.35
CA LYS A 624 -16.19 -31.81 -16.55
C LYS A 624 -16.70 -31.09 -17.80
N GLU A 625 -18.01 -31.11 -18.05
CA GLU A 625 -18.58 -30.44 -19.23
C GLU A 625 -18.31 -28.93 -19.22
N PHE A 626 -18.34 -28.29 -18.04
CA PHE A 626 -17.98 -26.88 -17.87
C PHE A 626 -16.49 -26.60 -18.09
N THR A 627 -15.59 -27.36 -17.47
CA THR A 627 -14.14 -27.13 -17.56
C THR A 627 -13.60 -27.43 -18.94
N ASP A 628 -14.08 -28.50 -19.60
CA ASP A 628 -13.73 -28.81 -20.98
C ASP A 628 -14.15 -27.65 -21.92
N ALA A 629 -15.36 -27.10 -21.74
CA ALA A 629 -15.82 -25.93 -22.49
C ALA A 629 -15.00 -24.68 -22.17
N ALA A 630 -14.69 -24.42 -20.90
CA ALA A 630 -13.87 -23.30 -20.47
C ALA A 630 -12.49 -23.31 -21.14
N HIS A 631 -11.78 -24.44 -21.11
CA HIS A 631 -10.46 -24.58 -21.74
C HIS A 631 -10.53 -24.47 -23.26
N LYS A 632 -11.57 -25.05 -23.89
CA LYS A 632 -11.84 -24.91 -25.33
C LYS A 632 -11.93 -23.45 -25.76
N TYR A 633 -12.64 -22.61 -24.99
CA TYR A 633 -12.80 -21.19 -25.28
C TYR A 633 -11.76 -20.29 -24.61
N GLY A 634 -10.74 -20.86 -23.96
CA GLY A 634 -9.70 -20.11 -23.26
C GLY A 634 -10.20 -19.24 -22.10
N MET A 635 -11.33 -19.61 -21.51
CA MET A 635 -11.87 -19.03 -20.27
C MET A 635 -11.07 -19.58 -19.07
N LYS A 636 -10.67 -18.72 -18.13
CA LYS A 636 -10.05 -19.16 -16.88
C LYS A 636 -11.13 -19.78 -15.96
N VAL A 637 -10.77 -20.87 -15.29
CA VAL A 637 -11.71 -21.70 -14.52
C VAL A 637 -11.64 -21.34 -13.04
N GLY A 638 -12.78 -21.03 -12.44
CA GLY A 638 -12.95 -20.97 -11.00
C GLY A 638 -13.89 -22.07 -10.50
N LEU A 639 -13.64 -22.60 -9.31
CA LEU A 639 -14.48 -23.62 -8.68
C LEU A 639 -14.87 -23.16 -7.27
N TYR A 640 -16.17 -22.99 -7.05
CA TYR A 640 -16.74 -22.75 -5.74
C TYR A 640 -17.00 -24.09 -5.05
N MET A 641 -16.49 -24.22 -3.83
CA MET A 641 -16.71 -25.38 -2.98
C MET A 641 -17.13 -24.89 -1.61
N SER A 642 -18.42 -25.02 -1.28
CA SER A 642 -18.93 -24.54 0.00
C SER A 642 -18.23 -25.24 1.17
N PRO A 643 -17.59 -24.49 2.10
CA PRO A 643 -17.05 -25.09 3.31
C PRO A 643 -18.15 -25.68 4.19
N ALA A 644 -19.31 -25.03 4.26
CA ALA A 644 -20.48 -25.54 4.97
C ALA A 644 -21.19 -26.65 4.18
N ASP A 645 -21.70 -27.67 4.87
CA ASP A 645 -22.25 -28.86 4.24
C ASP A 645 -23.39 -29.48 5.07
N SER A 646 -24.62 -29.21 4.63
CA SER A 646 -25.82 -29.69 5.32
C SER A 646 -26.01 -31.21 5.17
N ASN A 647 -25.58 -31.80 4.05
CA ASN A 647 -25.68 -33.24 3.86
C ASN A 647 -24.71 -33.99 4.79
N GLN A 648 -23.45 -33.55 4.84
CA GLN A 648 -22.47 -34.15 5.75
C GLN A 648 -22.79 -33.88 7.22
N GLU A 649 -23.59 -32.87 7.54
CA GLU A 649 -24.12 -32.66 8.89
C GLU A 649 -25.15 -33.74 9.26
N VAL A 650 -26.05 -34.06 8.34
CA VAL A 650 -27.05 -35.13 8.48
C VAL A 650 -26.36 -36.49 8.65
N ASP A 651 -25.27 -36.72 7.90
CA ASP A 651 -24.45 -37.94 8.00
C ASP A 651 -23.56 -37.98 9.27
N GLY A 652 -23.54 -36.90 10.06
CA GLY A 652 -22.80 -36.83 11.32
C GLY A 652 -21.28 -36.63 11.16
N VAL A 653 -20.83 -36.20 9.97
CA VAL A 653 -19.42 -35.91 9.67
C VAL A 653 -19.12 -34.43 9.92
N PHE A 654 -19.96 -33.52 9.43
CA PHE A 654 -19.80 -32.08 9.61
C PHE A 654 -20.15 -31.62 11.04
N GLY A 655 -19.31 -30.77 11.60
CA GLY A 655 -19.48 -30.19 12.94
C GLY A 655 -19.46 -31.23 14.06
N ASN A 656 -18.83 -32.38 13.84
CA ASN A 656 -18.86 -33.51 14.77
C ASN A 656 -17.87 -33.39 15.94
N GLY A 657 -16.98 -32.39 15.92
CA GLY A 657 -15.99 -32.13 16.96
C GLY A 657 -14.85 -33.15 17.02
N SER A 658 -14.63 -33.94 15.96
CA SER A 658 -13.53 -34.89 15.87
C SER A 658 -12.17 -34.21 16.05
N ALA A 659 -11.27 -34.87 16.78
CA ALA A 659 -9.89 -34.41 16.90
C ALA A 659 -9.17 -34.57 15.57
N LYS A 660 -8.21 -33.67 15.28
CA LYS A 660 -7.34 -33.86 14.12
C LYS A 660 -6.53 -35.14 14.28
N SER A 661 -6.48 -35.91 13.21
CA SER A 661 -5.62 -37.09 13.09
C SER A 661 -4.88 -37.06 11.76
N GLU A 662 -3.81 -37.83 11.66
CA GLU A 662 -3.06 -37.92 10.41
C GLU A 662 -3.89 -38.63 9.34
N ARG A 663 -4.07 -37.97 8.19
CA ARG A 663 -4.82 -38.46 7.03
C ARG A 663 -3.92 -38.45 5.81
N THR A 664 -4.01 -39.50 5.01
CA THR A 664 -3.37 -39.59 3.69
C THR A 664 -4.40 -39.21 2.64
N ILE A 665 -4.10 -38.21 1.80
CA ILE A 665 -4.99 -37.69 0.76
C ILE A 665 -4.33 -37.90 -0.62
N PRO A 666 -5.01 -38.53 -1.59
CA PRO A 666 -6.36 -39.06 -1.48
C PRO A 666 -6.42 -40.33 -0.63
N THR A 667 -7.45 -40.44 0.21
CA THR A 667 -7.87 -41.71 0.80
C THR A 667 -8.54 -42.52 -0.29
N LEU A 668 -7.96 -43.66 -0.68
CA LEU A 668 -8.58 -44.55 -1.66
C LEU A 668 -9.77 -45.31 -1.01
N VAL A 669 -10.90 -45.35 -1.71
CA VAL A 669 -12.11 -46.08 -1.28
C VAL A 669 -12.20 -47.46 -1.95
N GLU A 670 -13.12 -48.31 -1.52
CA GLU A 670 -13.34 -49.61 -2.17
C GLU A 670 -13.75 -49.41 -3.64
N GLY A 671 -13.09 -50.12 -4.55
CA GLY A 671 -13.36 -50.01 -5.99
C GLY A 671 -12.80 -48.75 -6.67
N ASP A 672 -11.99 -47.96 -5.97
CA ASP A 672 -11.38 -46.74 -6.50
C ASP A 672 -10.49 -47.03 -7.72
N ASP A 673 -10.79 -46.41 -8.85
CA ASP A 673 -10.07 -46.58 -10.11
C ASP A 673 -8.65 -46.00 -10.07
N ARG A 674 -8.30 -45.24 -9.03
CA ARG A 674 -6.95 -44.71 -8.79
C ARG A 674 -6.04 -45.73 -8.10
N ALA A 675 -6.57 -46.85 -7.59
CA ALA A 675 -5.78 -47.87 -6.91
C ALA A 675 -4.66 -48.42 -7.81
N GLY A 676 -3.43 -48.44 -7.27
CA GLY A 676 -2.24 -48.90 -7.99
C GLY A 676 -1.69 -47.93 -9.04
N LYS A 677 -2.29 -46.74 -9.19
CA LYS A 677 -1.74 -45.67 -10.04
C LYS A 677 -0.76 -44.82 -9.23
N ASP A 678 0.26 -44.30 -9.91
CA ASP A 678 1.18 -43.30 -9.34
C ASP A 678 0.48 -41.94 -9.32
N ILE A 679 0.01 -41.54 -8.15
CA ILE A 679 -0.73 -40.29 -7.94
C ILE A 679 -0.08 -39.47 -6.81
N PRO A 680 -0.05 -38.14 -6.92
CA PRO A 680 0.38 -37.28 -5.82
C PRO A 680 -0.38 -37.62 -4.54
N THR A 681 0.35 -37.85 -3.47
CA THR A 681 -0.23 -38.21 -2.18
C THR A 681 0.35 -37.29 -1.11
N PHE A 682 -0.51 -36.80 -0.22
CA PHE A 682 -0.18 -35.85 0.82
C PHE A 682 -0.61 -36.36 2.19
N THR A 683 0.07 -35.91 3.23
CA THR A 683 -0.25 -36.26 4.61
C THR A 683 -0.58 -34.98 5.38
N TYR A 684 -1.76 -34.94 6.01
CA TYR A 684 -2.26 -33.77 6.76
C TYR A 684 -2.84 -34.18 8.11
N GLN A 685 -2.79 -33.27 9.09
CA GLN A 685 -3.60 -33.38 10.30
C GLN A 685 -4.98 -32.77 9.99
N ALA A 686 -6.03 -33.59 9.99
CA ALA A 686 -7.38 -33.15 9.64
C ALA A 686 -8.45 -33.79 10.53
N THR A 687 -9.55 -33.06 10.71
CA THR A 687 -10.79 -33.61 11.31
C THR A 687 -11.45 -34.61 10.36
N ASP A 688 -12.54 -35.26 10.76
CA ASP A 688 -13.29 -36.15 9.87
C ASP A 688 -13.83 -35.39 8.64
N TYR A 689 -14.47 -34.24 8.85
CA TYR A 689 -14.93 -33.39 7.74
C TYR A 689 -13.77 -32.74 6.99
N GLY A 690 -12.70 -32.34 7.68
CA GLY A 690 -11.48 -31.84 7.03
C GLY A 690 -10.88 -32.88 6.07
N ALA A 691 -10.89 -34.16 6.43
CA ALA A 691 -10.45 -35.25 5.58
C ALA A 691 -11.38 -35.46 4.37
N PHE A 692 -12.70 -35.39 4.56
CA PHE A 692 -13.68 -35.43 3.47
C PHE A 692 -13.48 -34.26 2.50
N PHE A 693 -13.34 -33.05 3.02
CA PHE A 693 -13.14 -31.84 2.23
C PHE A 693 -11.81 -31.87 1.46
N LEU A 694 -10.70 -32.29 2.09
CA LEU A 694 -9.41 -32.45 1.41
C LEU A 694 -9.46 -33.49 0.27
N ASN A 695 -10.20 -34.58 0.48
CA ASN A 695 -10.36 -35.63 -0.51
C ASN A 695 -11.14 -35.17 -1.75
N THR A 696 -12.23 -34.45 -1.55
CA THR A 696 -13.05 -33.86 -2.63
C THR A 696 -12.34 -32.69 -3.30
N LEU A 697 -11.61 -31.86 -2.53
CA LEU A 697 -10.72 -30.83 -3.06
C LEU A 697 -9.63 -31.43 -3.95
N TYR A 698 -9.02 -32.55 -3.54
CA TYR A 698 -8.04 -33.28 -4.34
C TYR A 698 -8.64 -33.74 -5.68
N GLU A 699 -9.88 -34.26 -5.70
CA GLU A 699 -10.54 -34.65 -6.96
C GLU A 699 -10.67 -33.46 -7.91
N ILE A 700 -11.20 -32.33 -7.42
CA ILE A 700 -11.45 -31.18 -8.29
C ILE A 700 -10.18 -30.50 -8.80
N LEU A 701 -9.09 -30.55 -8.05
CA LEU A 701 -7.80 -29.97 -8.42
C LEU A 701 -6.93 -30.89 -9.30
N THR A 702 -7.29 -32.16 -9.46
CA THR A 702 -6.49 -33.12 -10.24
C THR A 702 -7.17 -33.68 -11.48
N GLN A 703 -8.50 -33.63 -11.56
CA GLN A 703 -9.26 -34.30 -12.63
C GLN A 703 -9.86 -33.36 -13.69
N TYR A 704 -9.86 -32.04 -13.45
CA TYR A 704 -10.56 -31.05 -14.28
C TYR A 704 -9.64 -30.02 -14.94
N GLY A 705 -8.37 -30.40 -15.17
CA GLY A 705 -7.37 -29.55 -15.81
C GLY A 705 -6.93 -28.37 -14.92
N GLN A 706 -6.63 -27.23 -15.55
CA GLN A 706 -6.14 -26.05 -14.83
C GLN A 706 -7.29 -25.31 -14.15
N VAL A 707 -7.14 -25.05 -12.85
CA VAL A 707 -8.03 -24.23 -12.02
C VAL A 707 -7.30 -22.95 -11.63
N ASN A 708 -7.92 -21.80 -11.90
CA ASN A 708 -7.34 -20.47 -11.69
C ASN A 708 -7.90 -19.76 -10.46
N GLU A 709 -9.03 -20.22 -9.93
CA GLU A 709 -9.64 -19.68 -8.73
C GLU A 709 -10.33 -20.79 -7.92
N VAL A 710 -10.13 -20.78 -6.60
CA VAL A 710 -10.88 -21.62 -5.66
C VAL A 710 -11.64 -20.70 -4.72
N TRP A 711 -12.96 -20.83 -4.69
CA TRP A 711 -13.84 -19.94 -3.96
C TRP A 711 -14.42 -20.64 -2.74
N PHE A 712 -14.13 -20.11 -1.55
CA PHE A 712 -14.58 -20.66 -0.27
C PHE A 712 -15.52 -19.69 0.44
N ASP A 713 -16.79 -20.10 0.59
CA ASP A 713 -17.81 -19.30 1.25
C ASP A 713 -17.56 -19.02 2.73
N GLY A 714 -18.02 -17.85 3.17
CA GLY A 714 -18.11 -17.48 4.57
C GLY A 714 -19.44 -17.88 5.24
N ALA A 715 -20.50 -18.12 4.46
CA ALA A 715 -21.82 -18.49 4.97
C ALA A 715 -21.87 -19.96 5.46
N GLN A 716 -22.66 -20.19 6.51
CA GLN A 716 -22.92 -21.53 7.07
C GLN A 716 -24.13 -22.21 6.42
N GLY A 717 -24.82 -21.54 5.49
CA GLY A 717 -26.07 -22.05 4.91
C GLY A 717 -27.09 -22.45 5.98
N ASN A 718 -27.76 -23.58 5.78
CA ASN A 718 -28.78 -24.13 6.69
C ASN A 718 -28.22 -25.12 7.71
N THR A 719 -26.91 -25.11 8.00
CA THR A 719 -26.33 -26.04 8.99
C THR A 719 -26.68 -25.64 10.43
N GLY A 720 -26.93 -26.62 11.29
CA GLY A 720 -27.20 -26.41 12.72
C GLY A 720 -25.96 -26.44 13.61
N LYS A 721 -24.88 -27.09 13.14
CA LYS A 721 -23.59 -27.21 13.82
C LYS A 721 -22.56 -26.24 13.24
N GLN A 722 -21.49 -26.01 14.00
CA GLN A 722 -20.34 -25.21 13.58
C GLN A 722 -19.13 -26.12 13.33
N GLU A 723 -18.42 -25.89 12.22
CA GLU A 723 -17.20 -26.60 11.85
C GLU A 723 -15.96 -25.69 11.95
N PHE A 724 -14.83 -26.27 12.32
CA PHE A 724 -13.53 -25.61 12.32
C PHE A 724 -12.72 -26.08 11.11
N TYR A 725 -12.74 -25.27 10.05
CA TYR A 725 -12.12 -25.61 8.78
C TYR A 725 -10.58 -25.69 8.85
N ASP A 726 -10.01 -26.74 8.25
CA ASP A 726 -8.57 -26.99 8.15
C ASP A 726 -7.90 -26.15 7.04
N TYR A 727 -8.17 -24.84 7.01
CA TYR A 727 -7.68 -23.90 5.99
C TYR A 727 -6.17 -24.01 5.67
N PRO A 728 -5.24 -24.13 6.66
CA PRO A 728 -3.83 -24.33 6.35
C PRO A 728 -3.56 -25.54 5.43
N ALA A 729 -4.26 -26.66 5.64
CA ALA A 729 -4.14 -27.85 4.81
C ALA A 729 -4.78 -27.63 3.43
N PHE A 730 -5.91 -26.93 3.37
CA PHE A 730 -6.58 -26.60 2.11
C PHE A 730 -5.69 -25.73 1.22
N TYR A 731 -5.10 -24.67 1.78
CA TYR A 731 -4.22 -23.75 1.04
C TYR A 731 -2.94 -24.44 0.58
N ASP A 732 -2.31 -25.25 1.45
CA ASP A 732 -1.09 -25.98 1.08
C ASP A 732 -1.36 -26.99 -0.05
N MET A 733 -2.51 -27.68 -0.04
CA MET A 733 -2.90 -28.56 -1.13
C MET A 733 -3.13 -27.80 -2.44
N ILE A 734 -3.85 -26.67 -2.40
CA ILE A 734 -4.06 -25.82 -3.58
C ILE A 734 -2.73 -25.34 -4.13
N ALA A 735 -1.83 -24.84 -3.28
CA ALA A 735 -0.51 -24.37 -3.70
C ALA A 735 0.35 -25.47 -4.33
N LYS A 736 0.20 -26.73 -3.89
CA LYS A 736 0.93 -27.88 -4.46
C LYS A 736 0.35 -28.39 -5.78
N LEU A 737 -0.98 -28.36 -5.93
CA LEU A 737 -1.68 -28.94 -7.09
C LEU A 737 -1.96 -27.90 -8.19
N GLN A 738 -2.29 -26.67 -7.81
CA GLN A 738 -2.71 -25.58 -8.69
C GLN A 738 -2.07 -24.25 -8.22
N PRO A 739 -0.73 -24.13 -8.26
CA PRO A 739 0.00 -22.97 -7.71
C PRO A 739 -0.38 -21.61 -8.32
N GLN A 740 -0.96 -21.61 -9.52
CA GLN A 740 -1.45 -20.41 -10.18
C GLN A 740 -2.86 -19.97 -9.75
N SER A 741 -3.51 -20.73 -8.87
CA SER A 741 -4.87 -20.44 -8.42
C SER A 741 -4.85 -19.36 -7.35
N VAL A 742 -5.72 -18.36 -7.47
CA VAL A 742 -6.06 -17.48 -6.35
C VAL A 742 -7.12 -18.17 -5.48
N VAL A 743 -7.07 -17.96 -4.15
CA VAL A 743 -8.10 -18.45 -3.22
C VAL A 743 -8.93 -17.27 -2.72
N ALA A 744 -10.23 -17.30 -3.02
CA ALA A 744 -11.17 -16.21 -2.78
C ALA A 744 -12.04 -16.41 -1.54
N VAL A 745 -12.35 -15.28 -0.88
CA VAL A 745 -13.21 -15.10 0.31
C VAL A 745 -12.72 -15.83 1.55
N GLY A 746 -12.81 -17.15 1.56
CA GLY A 746 -12.19 -17.99 2.56
C GLY A 746 -10.70 -18.19 2.35
N GLY A 747 -10.06 -17.46 1.43
CA GLY A 747 -8.64 -17.52 1.12
C GLY A 747 -7.88 -16.23 1.40
N ASN A 748 -6.57 -16.28 1.16
CA ASN A 748 -5.64 -15.19 1.44
C ASN A 748 -5.27 -14.39 0.18
N ASP A 749 -5.93 -14.60 -0.97
CA ASP A 749 -5.55 -13.92 -2.22
C ASP A 749 -6.60 -12.92 -2.68
N VAL A 750 -7.89 -13.22 -2.47
CA VAL A 750 -9.02 -12.36 -2.84
C VAL A 750 -10.00 -12.34 -1.67
N ARG A 751 -10.56 -11.17 -1.34
CA ARG A 751 -11.56 -11.04 -0.27
C ARG A 751 -12.93 -10.69 -0.81
N TRP A 752 -13.95 -10.94 0.02
CA TRP A 752 -15.29 -10.43 -0.22
C TRP A 752 -15.32 -8.90 -0.13
N ILE A 753 -16.09 -8.23 -0.98
CA ILE A 753 -16.18 -6.76 -0.94
C ILE A 753 -16.90 -6.23 0.31
N GLY A 754 -17.76 -7.05 0.92
CA GLY A 754 -18.60 -6.69 2.05
C GLY A 754 -20.11 -6.57 1.78
N ASN A 755 -20.54 -6.81 0.54
CA ASN A 755 -21.95 -6.85 0.14
C ASN A 755 -22.14 -7.64 -1.16
N GLU A 756 -23.35 -8.16 -1.38
CA GLU A 756 -23.73 -8.88 -2.60
C GLU A 756 -24.44 -7.99 -3.65
N GLN A 757 -24.19 -6.68 -3.62
CA GLN A 757 -24.83 -5.71 -4.52
C GLN A 757 -23.90 -5.31 -5.67
N GLY A 758 -22.70 -5.87 -5.76
CA GLY A 758 -21.69 -5.53 -6.76
C GLY A 758 -21.14 -4.10 -6.59
N VAL A 759 -21.04 -3.63 -5.34
CA VAL A 759 -20.61 -2.25 -5.02
C VAL A 759 -19.34 -2.29 -4.17
N ALA A 760 -18.25 -1.79 -4.75
CA ALA A 760 -17.03 -1.47 -4.02
C ALA A 760 -17.09 -0.07 -3.39
N ARG A 761 -16.26 0.13 -2.38
CA ARG A 761 -16.12 1.42 -1.68
C ARG A 761 -15.66 2.50 -2.63
N ALA A 762 -16.01 3.75 -2.31
CA ALA A 762 -15.48 4.90 -3.02
C ALA A 762 -13.94 4.97 -2.97
N ASN A 763 -13.38 4.61 -1.81
CA ASN A 763 -11.96 4.48 -1.52
C ASN A 763 -11.67 3.02 -1.21
N GLU A 764 -11.25 2.28 -2.23
CA GLU A 764 -11.07 0.84 -2.15
C GLU A 764 -9.58 0.49 -2.15
N TRP A 765 -9.13 0.00 -1.00
CA TRP A 765 -7.75 -0.36 -0.74
C TRP A 765 -7.57 -1.86 -0.92
N ALA A 766 -6.63 -2.24 -1.78
CA ALA A 766 -6.11 -3.60 -1.80
C ALA A 766 -5.14 -3.82 -0.63
N VAL A 767 -4.43 -2.78 -0.17
CA VAL A 767 -3.51 -2.89 0.97
C VAL A 767 -4.26 -2.77 2.29
N LEU A 768 -4.39 -3.88 3.03
CA LEU A 768 -5.14 -3.94 4.29
C LEU A 768 -4.27 -4.34 5.49
N PRO A 769 -4.55 -3.79 6.68
CA PRO A 769 -4.02 -4.31 7.92
C PRO A 769 -4.71 -5.64 8.27
N VAL A 770 -3.92 -6.68 8.53
CA VAL A 770 -4.41 -8.02 8.83
C VAL A 770 -3.71 -8.59 10.06
N LYS A 771 -4.39 -9.54 10.72
CA LYS A 771 -3.76 -10.42 11.70
C LYS A 771 -3.44 -11.74 11.01
N ARG A 772 -2.16 -11.93 10.68
CA ARG A 772 -1.66 -13.17 10.11
C ARG A 772 -1.49 -14.21 11.23
N PRO A 773 -2.19 -15.36 11.18
CA PRO A 773 -2.01 -16.43 12.14
C PRO A 773 -0.69 -17.17 11.89
N THR A 774 -0.13 -17.78 12.93
CA THR A 774 1.17 -18.47 12.86
C THR A 774 1.13 -19.79 12.08
N ASP A 775 -0.05 -20.37 11.93
CA ASP A 775 -0.28 -21.64 11.22
C ASP A 775 -0.52 -21.44 9.70
N GLY A 776 -0.57 -20.19 9.23
CA GLY A 776 -0.86 -19.87 7.83
C GLY A 776 -2.34 -20.00 7.44
N GLY A 777 -3.24 -20.13 8.41
CA GLY A 777 -4.69 -20.24 8.19
C GLY A 777 -5.35 -18.96 7.69
N LYS A 778 -6.69 -19.00 7.61
CA LYS A 778 -7.52 -17.90 7.11
C LYS A 778 -7.25 -16.60 7.85
N ILE A 779 -6.96 -15.54 7.11
CA ILE A 779 -6.85 -14.18 7.63
C ILE A 779 -8.23 -13.51 7.68
N THR A 780 -8.37 -12.49 8.51
CA THR A 780 -9.53 -11.59 8.51
C THR A 780 -9.04 -10.15 8.56
N PRO A 781 -9.77 -9.20 7.93
CA PRO A 781 -9.42 -7.81 8.08
C PRO A 781 -9.69 -7.37 9.52
N ILE A 782 -8.88 -6.44 10.04
CA ILE A 782 -9.06 -5.94 11.41
C ILE A 782 -10.37 -5.17 11.56
N ALA A 783 -10.71 -4.36 10.55
CA ALA A 783 -12.03 -3.75 10.44
C ALA A 783 -12.98 -4.70 9.70
N SER A 784 -14.28 -4.61 10.01
CA SER A 784 -15.30 -5.35 9.28
C SER A 784 -15.21 -5.10 7.77
N GLU A 785 -15.40 -6.15 6.98
CA GLU A 785 -15.48 -6.08 5.52
C GLU A 785 -16.61 -5.20 5.01
N GLY A 786 -17.53 -4.71 5.85
CA GLY A 786 -18.52 -3.69 5.48
C GLY A 786 -18.11 -2.24 5.80
N SER A 787 -16.94 -2.00 6.42
CA SER A 787 -16.54 -0.67 6.88
C SER A 787 -16.16 0.25 5.72
N ASP A 788 -16.72 1.47 5.66
CA ASP A 788 -16.38 2.48 4.63
C ASP A 788 -14.91 2.96 4.69
N ASN A 789 -14.27 2.83 5.85
CA ASN A 789 -12.89 3.29 6.08
C ASN A 789 -11.87 2.14 5.99
N LEU A 790 -12.25 0.97 5.45
CA LEU A 790 -11.37 -0.18 5.36
C LEU A 790 -10.08 0.17 4.60
N GLY A 791 -8.95 -0.06 5.26
CA GLY A 791 -7.63 0.20 4.68
C GLY A 791 -7.26 1.68 4.58
N SER A 792 -8.07 2.63 5.08
CA SER A 792 -7.73 4.06 5.12
C SER A 792 -6.49 4.33 5.99
N ARG A 793 -5.86 5.50 5.84
CA ARG A 793 -4.69 5.92 6.64
C ARG A 793 -4.94 5.75 8.14
N SER A 794 -6.03 6.30 8.64
CA SER A 794 -6.38 6.24 10.07
C SER A 794 -6.74 4.82 10.51
N SER A 795 -7.48 4.07 9.70
CA SER A 795 -7.83 2.67 10.01
C SER A 795 -6.59 1.79 10.09
N MET A 796 -5.65 1.94 9.17
CA MET A 796 -4.41 1.18 9.10
C MET A 796 -3.48 1.52 10.26
N ILE A 797 -3.20 2.81 10.49
CA ILE A 797 -2.35 3.25 11.60
C ILE A 797 -2.95 2.80 12.93
N GLY A 798 -4.25 3.02 13.14
CA GLY A 798 -4.95 2.60 14.36
C GLY A 798 -4.87 1.09 14.59
N ALA A 799 -5.11 0.27 13.55
CA ALA A 799 -5.03 -1.19 13.66
C ALA A 799 -3.63 -1.68 14.07
N VAL A 800 -2.57 -1.05 13.55
CA VAL A 800 -1.18 -1.40 13.88
C VAL A 800 -0.81 -0.91 15.29
N LYS A 801 -1.04 0.38 15.59
CA LYS A 801 -0.67 0.98 16.88
C LYS A 801 -1.43 0.37 18.06
N ASN A 802 -2.65 -0.12 17.84
CA ASN A 802 -3.43 -0.85 18.85
C ASN A 802 -3.08 -2.35 18.95
N GLY A 803 -2.09 -2.84 18.19
CA GLY A 803 -1.64 -4.24 18.24
C GLY A 803 -2.65 -5.23 17.66
N GLN A 804 -3.63 -4.76 16.89
CA GLN A 804 -4.65 -5.61 16.28
C GLN A 804 -4.10 -6.27 15.00
N ALA A 805 -3.33 -5.52 14.21
CA ALA A 805 -2.63 -5.99 13.03
C ALA A 805 -1.16 -6.33 13.34
N ASN A 806 -0.66 -7.38 12.71
CA ASN A 806 0.76 -7.75 12.72
C ASN A 806 1.37 -7.80 11.30
N SER A 807 0.56 -7.56 10.26
CA SER A 807 1.01 -7.51 8.87
C SER A 807 0.11 -6.58 8.05
N LEU A 808 0.68 -6.01 6.99
CA LEU A 808 -0.03 -5.39 5.88
C LEU A 808 0.01 -6.36 4.69
N HIS A 809 -1.07 -6.45 3.93
CA HIS A 809 -1.23 -7.45 2.89
C HIS A 809 -2.03 -6.94 1.69
N TRP A 810 -1.64 -7.35 0.47
CA TRP A 810 -2.40 -7.08 -0.74
C TRP A 810 -3.56 -8.07 -0.84
N TRP A 811 -4.77 -7.61 -0.53
CA TRP A 811 -6.00 -8.40 -0.49
C TRP A 811 -7.15 -7.67 -1.20
N PRO A 812 -7.18 -7.71 -2.54
CA PRO A 812 -8.14 -6.99 -3.36
C PRO A 812 -9.56 -7.55 -3.20
N GLY A 813 -10.54 -6.66 -3.32
CA GLY A 813 -11.95 -7.01 -3.14
C GLY A 813 -12.62 -7.51 -4.42
N GLU A 814 -13.42 -8.56 -4.28
CA GLU A 814 -14.34 -9.08 -5.28
C GLU A 814 -15.78 -8.66 -4.96
N ALA A 815 -16.40 -7.90 -5.86
CA ALA A 815 -17.73 -7.35 -5.72
C ALA A 815 -18.76 -8.26 -6.40
N ASP A 816 -19.29 -9.20 -5.63
CA ASP A 816 -20.24 -10.20 -6.09
C ASP A 816 -21.67 -9.63 -6.19
N MET A 817 -22.40 -10.05 -7.21
CA MET A 817 -23.80 -9.70 -7.40
C MET A 817 -24.57 -10.72 -8.23
N ARG A 818 -25.89 -10.72 -8.06
CA ARG A 818 -26.82 -11.53 -8.84
C ARG A 818 -27.23 -10.82 -10.12
N LEU A 819 -27.31 -11.54 -11.26
CA LEU A 819 -27.98 -11.02 -12.46
C LEU A 819 -29.50 -10.95 -12.24
N THR A 820 -30.09 -11.95 -11.57
CA THR A 820 -31.52 -12.03 -11.24
C THR A 820 -31.76 -11.69 -9.76
N GLN A 821 -32.91 -12.08 -9.22
CA GLN A 821 -33.30 -11.87 -7.83
C GLN A 821 -32.52 -12.77 -6.85
N GLY A 822 -32.30 -14.03 -7.25
CA GLY A 822 -31.58 -15.05 -6.49
C GLY A 822 -30.20 -15.37 -7.07
N TRP A 823 -29.45 -16.18 -6.33
CA TRP A 823 -28.25 -16.85 -6.81
C TRP A 823 -28.62 -18.00 -7.73
N PHE A 824 -29.62 -18.82 -7.39
CA PHE A 824 -30.14 -19.86 -8.28
C PHE A 824 -31.24 -19.31 -9.19
N ALA A 825 -31.51 -19.99 -10.30
CA ALA A 825 -32.56 -19.58 -11.23
C ALA A 825 -33.95 -19.96 -10.70
N HIS A 826 -34.87 -18.98 -10.70
CA HIS A 826 -36.28 -19.20 -10.40
C HIS A 826 -37.18 -19.00 -11.64
N PRO A 827 -38.35 -19.66 -11.75
CA PRO A 827 -39.20 -19.63 -12.94
C PRO A 827 -39.66 -18.23 -13.41
N ASN A 828 -39.72 -17.26 -12.50
CA ASN A 828 -40.19 -15.89 -12.79
C ASN A 828 -39.07 -14.84 -12.67
N ASP A 829 -37.81 -15.28 -12.68
CA ASP A 829 -36.69 -14.37 -12.60
C ASP A 829 -36.63 -13.42 -13.79
N ALA A 830 -36.24 -12.18 -13.50
CA ALA A 830 -35.98 -11.16 -14.50
C ALA A 830 -34.54 -10.65 -14.32
N PRO A 831 -33.72 -10.62 -15.38
CA PRO A 831 -32.37 -10.10 -15.28
C PRO A 831 -32.38 -8.58 -15.08
N LYS A 832 -31.37 -8.09 -14.36
CA LYS A 832 -31.05 -6.67 -14.28
C LYS A 832 -30.85 -6.08 -15.67
N GLN A 833 -31.19 -4.80 -15.82
CA GLN A 833 -31.08 -4.12 -17.12
C GLN A 833 -29.62 -3.77 -17.43
N PRO A 834 -29.22 -3.69 -18.72
CA PRO A 834 -27.86 -3.30 -19.12
C PRO A 834 -27.33 -2.02 -18.47
N ALA A 835 -28.18 -0.99 -18.35
CA ALA A 835 -27.79 0.27 -17.71
C ALA A 835 -27.50 0.12 -16.21
N GLU A 836 -28.23 -0.76 -15.52
CA GLU A 836 -27.99 -1.06 -14.10
C GLU A 836 -26.66 -1.80 -13.95
N MET A 837 -26.41 -2.83 -14.77
CA MET A 837 -25.13 -3.55 -14.77
C MET A 837 -23.95 -2.62 -15.09
N MET A 838 -24.12 -1.70 -16.04
CA MET A 838 -23.09 -0.70 -16.35
C MET A 838 -22.82 0.23 -15.16
N ASN A 839 -23.85 0.64 -14.42
CA ASN A 839 -23.66 1.41 -13.19
C ASN A 839 -22.88 0.61 -12.13
N LYS A 840 -23.17 -0.69 -11.99
CA LYS A 840 -22.43 -1.59 -11.09
C LYS A 840 -20.98 -1.78 -11.53
N TYR A 841 -20.70 -1.85 -12.82
CA TYR A 841 -19.34 -1.88 -13.36
C TYR A 841 -18.52 -0.63 -12.95
N TYR A 842 -19.10 0.58 -13.05
CA TYR A 842 -18.44 1.79 -12.52
C TYR A 842 -18.27 1.77 -10.99
N GLN A 843 -19.18 1.12 -10.27
CA GLN A 843 -19.15 1.00 -8.81
C GLN A 843 -18.29 -0.16 -8.29
N SER A 844 -17.71 -0.98 -9.16
CA SER A 844 -16.84 -2.12 -8.82
C SER A 844 -15.50 -2.01 -9.54
N VAL A 845 -15.45 -2.36 -10.83
CA VAL A 845 -14.28 -2.21 -11.71
C VAL A 845 -13.76 -0.79 -11.73
N GLY A 846 -14.67 0.18 -11.78
CA GLY A 846 -14.31 1.59 -11.72
C GLY A 846 -13.74 2.04 -10.37
N ARG A 847 -13.67 1.17 -9.36
CA ARG A 847 -13.23 1.43 -7.99
C ARG A 847 -12.26 0.35 -7.49
N ASN A 848 -11.33 -0.11 -8.33
CA ASN A 848 -10.23 -1.00 -7.93
C ASN A 848 -10.68 -2.40 -7.42
N SER A 849 -11.83 -2.91 -7.88
CA SER A 849 -12.34 -4.25 -7.56
C SER A 849 -12.70 -5.04 -8.81
N VAL A 850 -12.84 -6.36 -8.68
CA VAL A 850 -13.40 -7.21 -9.75
C VAL A 850 -14.90 -7.33 -9.56
N LEU A 851 -15.68 -7.26 -10.64
CA LEU A 851 -17.11 -7.55 -10.62
C LEU A 851 -17.35 -9.05 -10.81
N LEU A 852 -17.91 -9.72 -9.81
CA LEU A 852 -18.36 -11.11 -9.93
C LEU A 852 -19.87 -11.13 -10.20
N LEU A 853 -20.27 -11.39 -11.45
CA LEU A 853 -21.68 -11.41 -11.86
C LEU A 853 -22.20 -12.84 -11.96
N ASN A 854 -23.14 -13.20 -11.09
CA ASN A 854 -23.83 -14.49 -11.16
C ASN A 854 -24.86 -14.54 -12.28
N VAL A 855 -24.78 -15.57 -13.12
CA VAL A 855 -25.68 -15.86 -14.24
C VAL A 855 -26.20 -17.30 -14.06
N PRO A 856 -27.37 -17.52 -13.43
CA PRO A 856 -27.79 -18.86 -13.09
C PRO A 856 -28.43 -19.60 -14.28
N PRO A 857 -27.97 -20.82 -14.60
CA PRO A 857 -28.69 -21.73 -15.50
C PRO A 857 -30.05 -22.16 -14.92
N THR A 858 -31.04 -22.31 -15.80
CA THR A 858 -32.40 -22.74 -15.45
C THR A 858 -32.48 -24.26 -15.30
N THR A 859 -33.67 -24.79 -14.92
CA THR A 859 -33.91 -26.25 -14.81
C THR A 859 -33.72 -27.02 -16.10
N THR A 860 -33.71 -26.37 -17.27
CA THR A 860 -33.35 -27.04 -18.53
C THR A 860 -31.85 -27.33 -18.64
N GLY A 861 -31.01 -26.64 -17.86
CA GLY A 861 -29.56 -26.65 -18.00
C GLY A 861 -29.03 -25.62 -19.02
N LYS A 862 -29.79 -24.56 -19.31
CA LYS A 862 -29.39 -23.41 -20.14
C LYS A 862 -29.66 -22.09 -19.44
N PHE A 863 -28.94 -21.03 -19.83
CA PHE A 863 -29.31 -19.66 -19.46
C PHE A 863 -30.69 -19.30 -20.04
N ALA A 864 -31.46 -18.53 -19.28
CA ALA A 864 -32.69 -17.96 -19.80
C ALA A 864 -32.37 -17.00 -20.97
N PRO A 865 -33.15 -17.02 -22.08
CA PRO A 865 -32.90 -16.12 -23.22
C PRO A 865 -32.84 -14.64 -22.83
N ALA A 866 -33.70 -14.21 -21.90
CA ALA A 866 -33.68 -12.84 -21.38
C ALA A 866 -32.34 -12.49 -20.70
N SER A 867 -31.73 -13.45 -19.99
CA SER A 867 -30.42 -13.27 -19.36
C SER A 867 -29.33 -13.09 -20.43
N VAL A 868 -29.38 -13.89 -21.51
CA VAL A 868 -28.44 -13.74 -22.65
C VAL A 868 -28.55 -12.35 -23.27
N THR A 869 -29.77 -11.90 -23.58
CA THR A 869 -30.01 -10.54 -24.12
C THR A 869 -29.54 -9.44 -23.17
N ALA A 870 -29.69 -9.62 -21.85
CA ALA A 870 -29.19 -8.66 -20.88
C ALA A 870 -27.66 -8.58 -20.89
N LEU A 871 -26.96 -9.72 -20.98
CA LEU A 871 -25.50 -9.77 -21.09
C LEU A 871 -24.99 -9.10 -22.37
N GLU A 872 -25.65 -9.36 -23.52
CA GLU A 872 -25.35 -8.72 -24.81
C GLU A 872 -25.52 -7.20 -24.74
N GLY A 873 -26.61 -6.72 -24.13
CA GLY A 873 -26.82 -5.30 -23.91
C GLY A 873 -25.77 -4.68 -22.99
N PHE A 874 -25.31 -5.42 -21.97
CA PHE A 874 -24.25 -4.97 -21.08
C PHE A 874 -22.89 -4.91 -21.80
N LYS A 875 -22.55 -5.92 -22.62
CA LYS A 875 -21.37 -5.91 -23.48
C LYS A 875 -21.38 -4.70 -24.42
N ALA A 876 -22.47 -4.47 -25.13
CA ALA A 876 -22.61 -3.32 -26.01
C ALA A 876 -22.44 -1.98 -25.27
N ALA A 877 -22.99 -1.86 -24.05
CA ALA A 877 -22.81 -0.66 -23.23
C ALA A 877 -21.35 -0.42 -22.82
N ARG A 878 -20.60 -1.49 -22.49
CA ARG A 878 -19.16 -1.37 -22.19
C ARG A 878 -18.34 -1.02 -23.42
N ASP A 879 -18.61 -1.67 -24.55
CA ASP A 879 -17.90 -1.39 -25.81
C ASP A 879 -18.11 0.05 -26.26
N ASN A 880 -19.35 0.55 -26.16
CA ASN A 880 -19.68 1.95 -26.45
C ASN A 880 -18.91 2.92 -25.53
N ALA A 881 -18.68 2.55 -24.27
CA ALA A 881 -18.03 3.44 -23.29
C ALA A 881 -16.50 3.46 -23.38
N PHE A 882 -15.86 2.38 -23.85
CA PHE A 882 -14.42 2.17 -23.66
C PHE A 882 -13.64 1.79 -24.93
N SER A 883 -14.26 1.69 -26.11
CA SER A 883 -13.53 1.31 -27.33
C SER A 883 -12.74 2.45 -27.99
N ASN A 884 -13.08 3.72 -27.70
CA ASN A 884 -12.42 4.89 -28.30
C ASN A 884 -11.59 5.66 -27.27
N ASP A 885 -10.34 5.23 -27.07
CA ASP A 885 -9.36 5.97 -26.25
C ASP A 885 -8.70 7.09 -27.07
N LEU A 886 -9.03 8.32 -26.72
CA LEU A 886 -8.52 9.54 -27.35
C LEU A 886 -7.09 9.86 -26.90
N ALA A 887 -6.61 9.28 -25.79
CA ALA A 887 -5.28 9.51 -25.23
C ALA A 887 -4.21 8.58 -25.82
N LEU A 888 -4.62 7.44 -26.40
CA LEU A 888 -3.71 6.37 -26.82
C LEU A 888 -2.62 6.86 -27.80
N GLY A 889 -1.37 6.67 -27.40
CA GLY A 889 -0.16 7.04 -28.13
C GLY A 889 0.22 8.53 -28.04
N LEU A 890 -0.54 9.36 -27.32
CA LEU A 890 -0.25 10.78 -27.17
C LEU A 890 0.74 11.04 -26.03
N PRO A 891 1.64 12.02 -26.17
CA PRO A 891 2.54 12.39 -25.08
C PRO A 891 1.77 12.99 -23.90
N VAL A 892 2.16 12.58 -22.70
CA VAL A 892 1.71 13.12 -21.42
C VAL A 892 2.87 13.88 -20.78
N THR A 893 2.58 15.02 -20.16
CA THR A 893 3.54 15.79 -19.38
C THR A 893 3.44 15.40 -17.91
N VAL A 894 4.50 14.81 -17.38
CA VAL A 894 4.64 14.46 -15.95
C VAL A 894 5.73 15.34 -15.36
N ASN A 895 5.36 16.17 -14.37
CA ASN A 895 6.26 17.16 -13.74
C ASN A 895 7.10 18.01 -14.72
N GLY A 896 6.57 18.29 -15.91
CA GLY A 896 7.22 19.10 -16.94
C GLY A 896 8.00 18.33 -18.00
N GLU A 897 8.14 17.00 -17.89
CA GLU A 897 8.77 16.16 -18.92
C GLU A 897 7.72 15.36 -19.69
N SER A 898 7.99 15.10 -20.97
CA SER A 898 7.08 14.39 -21.87
C SER A 898 7.38 12.89 -21.90
N THR A 899 6.34 12.05 -21.80
CA THR A 899 6.41 10.59 -21.88
C THR A 899 5.15 10.00 -22.53
N THR A 900 5.25 8.84 -23.16
CA THR A 900 4.12 8.07 -23.70
C THR A 900 3.79 6.82 -22.90
N PHE A 901 4.55 6.50 -21.84
CA PHE A 901 4.33 5.27 -21.05
C PHE A 901 2.99 5.24 -20.30
N LEU A 902 2.32 6.39 -20.12
CA LEU A 902 0.98 6.43 -19.52
C LEU A 902 -0.14 6.22 -20.53
N THR A 903 0.16 6.25 -21.82
CA THR A 903 -0.81 6.23 -22.92
C THR A 903 -0.43 5.17 -23.96
N ASP A 904 0.43 4.22 -23.62
CA ASP A 904 0.88 3.15 -24.52
C ASP A 904 -0.05 1.92 -24.52
N GLY A 905 -1.14 1.99 -23.75
CA GLY A 905 -2.08 0.88 -23.59
C GLY A 905 -1.53 -0.28 -22.77
N ASN A 906 -0.44 -0.06 -22.01
CA ASN A 906 0.17 -1.04 -21.12
C ASN A 906 0.14 -0.56 -19.66
N ALA A 907 -0.87 -1.03 -18.92
CA ALA A 907 -1.02 -0.70 -17.50
C ALA A 907 0.05 -1.33 -16.57
N ARG A 908 0.98 -2.16 -17.09
CA ARG A 908 2.10 -2.73 -16.36
C ARG A 908 3.44 -2.03 -16.64
N THR A 909 3.45 -0.99 -17.47
CA THR A 909 4.61 -0.10 -17.63
C THR A 909 4.27 1.27 -17.08
N GLY A 910 5.12 1.79 -16.20
CA GLY A 910 4.87 3.04 -15.48
C GLY A 910 5.64 4.23 -16.02
N ALA A 911 5.15 5.43 -15.73
CA ALA A 911 6.04 6.59 -15.71
C ALA A 911 7.12 6.38 -14.63
N SER A 912 8.38 6.57 -15.00
CA SER A 912 9.51 6.44 -14.08
C SER A 912 9.51 7.50 -12.97
N GLN A 913 8.83 8.62 -13.19
CA GLN A 913 8.79 9.73 -12.25
C GLN A 913 7.76 9.50 -11.14
N ALA A 914 8.20 9.77 -9.92
CA ALA A 914 7.33 9.73 -8.76
C ALA A 914 6.47 11.01 -8.66
N LEU A 915 5.24 10.84 -8.19
CA LEU A 915 4.25 11.88 -7.98
C LEU A 915 4.04 12.11 -6.48
N ASN A 916 4.30 13.32 -6.04
CA ASN A 916 3.98 13.77 -4.68
C ASN A 916 2.64 14.51 -4.67
N ALA A 917 2.23 14.98 -3.50
CA ALA A 917 1.11 15.91 -3.39
C ALA A 917 1.32 17.12 -4.33
N ASP A 918 0.26 17.51 -5.00
CA ASP A 918 0.17 18.54 -6.04
C ASP A 918 0.98 18.29 -7.32
N SER A 919 1.53 17.10 -7.52
CA SER A 919 2.12 16.72 -8.81
C SER A 919 1.03 16.63 -9.89
N VAL A 920 1.36 17.14 -11.07
CA VAL A 920 0.41 17.27 -12.19
C VAL A 920 0.85 16.39 -13.36
N VAL A 921 -0.13 15.68 -13.91
CA VAL A 921 -0.01 14.86 -15.12
C VAL A 921 -0.95 15.47 -16.16
N GLY A 922 -0.41 16.14 -17.17
CA GLY A 922 -1.18 16.86 -18.19
C GLY A 922 -1.14 16.20 -19.57
N ILE A 923 -2.24 16.22 -20.30
CA ILE A 923 -2.34 15.69 -21.66
C ILE A 923 -3.02 16.71 -22.59
N ASP A 924 -2.49 16.84 -23.81
CA ASP A 924 -3.07 17.63 -24.90
C ASP A 924 -3.54 16.69 -26.01
N LEU A 925 -4.85 16.68 -26.28
CA LEU A 925 -5.48 15.86 -27.32
C LEU A 925 -5.26 16.41 -28.75
N GLY A 926 -4.53 17.52 -28.89
CA GLY A 926 -4.21 18.22 -30.15
C GLY A 926 -5.37 19.03 -30.74
N SER A 927 -6.61 18.72 -30.35
CA SER A 927 -7.81 19.48 -30.70
C SER A 927 -8.91 19.22 -29.65
N PRO A 928 -9.93 20.08 -29.53
CA PRO A 928 -11.06 19.80 -28.65
C PRO A 928 -11.76 18.48 -29.01
N LYS A 929 -11.87 17.56 -28.03
CA LYS A 929 -12.58 16.28 -28.14
C LYS A 929 -13.60 16.14 -27.02
N SER A 930 -14.66 15.38 -27.29
CA SER A 930 -15.70 15.05 -26.32
C SER A 930 -15.28 13.84 -25.48
N VAL A 931 -15.01 14.05 -24.19
CA VAL A 931 -14.60 13.00 -23.25
C VAL A 931 -15.74 12.73 -22.27
N SER A 932 -16.05 11.45 -22.05
CA SER A 932 -17.09 11.01 -21.12
C SER A 932 -16.54 10.23 -19.92
N ASN A 933 -15.41 9.55 -20.09
CA ASN A 933 -14.81 8.73 -19.05
C ASN A 933 -13.29 8.93 -19.03
N ILE A 934 -12.70 8.80 -17.85
CA ILE A 934 -11.25 8.68 -17.67
C ILE A 934 -10.94 7.37 -16.95
N SER A 935 -9.88 6.68 -17.37
CA SER A 935 -9.32 5.55 -16.62
C SER A 935 -7.89 5.81 -16.21
N LEU A 936 -7.57 5.45 -14.96
CA LEU A 936 -6.27 5.62 -14.34
C LEU A 936 -5.83 4.30 -13.68
N SER A 937 -4.52 4.04 -13.72
CA SER A 937 -3.88 2.92 -13.02
C SER A 937 -2.62 3.40 -12.33
N GLU A 938 -2.40 2.94 -11.10
CA GLU A 938 -1.11 2.98 -10.42
C GLU A 938 -0.23 1.82 -10.91
N HIS A 939 1.08 2.02 -10.90
CA HIS A 939 2.07 1.01 -11.26
C HIS A 939 2.25 -0.02 -10.13
N ALA A 940 1.18 -0.75 -9.83
CA ALA A 940 1.01 -1.52 -8.60
C ALA A 940 2.06 -2.63 -8.40
N LEU A 941 2.53 -3.27 -9.48
CA LEU A 941 3.49 -4.37 -9.41
C LEU A 941 4.88 -3.90 -8.93
N GLU A 942 5.29 -2.69 -9.29
CA GLU A 942 6.60 -2.14 -8.91
C GLU A 942 6.51 -1.20 -7.72
N HIS A 943 5.41 -0.46 -7.57
CA HIS A 943 5.27 0.63 -6.59
C HIS A 943 4.09 0.51 -5.62
N GLY A 944 3.25 -0.52 -5.74
CA GLY A 944 2.10 -0.72 -4.85
C GLY A 944 0.96 0.29 -5.07
N GLN A 945 0.06 0.39 -4.09
CA GLN A 945 -1.06 1.33 -4.09
C GLN A 945 -0.80 2.44 -3.09
N THR A 946 -0.84 3.70 -3.52
CA THR A 946 -0.36 4.85 -2.74
C THR A 946 -1.28 6.06 -2.79
N VAL A 947 -1.94 6.33 -3.93
CA VAL A 947 -2.79 7.52 -4.11
C VAL A 947 -4.02 7.44 -3.20
N GLU A 948 -4.22 8.46 -2.37
CA GLU A 948 -5.37 8.60 -1.49
C GLU A 948 -6.43 9.56 -2.05
N LYS A 949 -5.98 10.55 -2.83
CA LYS A 949 -6.85 11.55 -3.44
C LYS A 949 -6.21 12.20 -4.66
N PHE A 950 -7.02 12.52 -5.66
CA PHE A 950 -6.61 13.25 -6.86
C PHE A 950 -7.74 14.12 -7.40
N THR A 951 -7.47 14.99 -8.37
CA THR A 951 -8.50 15.74 -9.13
C THR A 951 -8.33 15.49 -10.62
N VAL A 952 -9.42 15.57 -11.39
CA VAL A 952 -9.37 15.55 -12.86
C VAL A 952 -9.94 16.85 -13.37
N GLU A 953 -9.17 17.57 -14.16
CA GLU A 953 -9.54 18.88 -14.66
C GLU A 953 -9.40 18.93 -16.18
N ALA A 954 -10.29 19.69 -16.82
CA ALA A 954 -10.24 20.02 -18.24
C ALA A 954 -10.14 21.53 -18.40
N LYS A 955 -9.44 22.00 -19.43
CA LYS A 955 -9.32 23.42 -19.72
C LYS A 955 -10.50 23.89 -20.58
N ILE A 956 -11.48 24.53 -19.94
CA ILE A 956 -12.71 25.01 -20.56
C ILE A 956 -12.68 26.53 -20.60
N ASN A 957 -12.83 27.13 -21.79
CA ASN A 957 -12.74 28.58 -21.99
C ASN A 957 -11.47 29.21 -21.38
N GLY A 958 -10.33 28.52 -21.50
CA GLY A 958 -9.04 28.94 -20.96
C GLY A 958 -8.85 28.73 -19.45
N THR A 959 -9.86 28.20 -18.74
CA THR A 959 -9.82 27.99 -17.29
C THR A 959 -9.83 26.50 -16.95
N TRP A 960 -8.93 26.07 -16.08
CA TRP A 960 -8.96 24.71 -15.53
C TRP A 960 -10.20 24.54 -14.66
N THR A 961 -11.07 23.64 -15.10
CA THR A 961 -12.33 23.31 -14.43
C THR A 961 -12.30 21.83 -14.11
N ALA A 962 -12.60 21.46 -12.87
CA ALA A 962 -12.71 20.06 -12.51
C ALA A 962 -13.92 19.40 -13.17
N VAL A 963 -13.74 18.17 -13.64
CA VAL A 963 -14.71 17.45 -14.48
C VAL A 963 -15.09 16.08 -13.93
N ASN A 964 -14.35 15.58 -12.94
CA ASN A 964 -14.75 14.37 -12.22
C ASN A 964 -15.98 14.63 -11.34
N ASN A 965 -16.98 13.76 -11.48
CA ASN A 965 -18.12 13.69 -10.57
C ASN A 965 -18.04 12.37 -9.78
N ASP A 966 -17.27 12.38 -8.71
CA ASP A 966 -17.23 11.26 -7.78
C ASP A 966 -18.21 11.51 -6.63
N ALA A 967 -19.50 11.29 -6.91
CA ALA A 967 -20.58 11.54 -5.94
C ALA A 967 -20.37 10.80 -4.61
N ALA A 968 -19.68 9.66 -4.63
CA ALA A 968 -19.40 8.87 -3.43
C ALA A 968 -18.26 9.44 -2.57
N ASN A 969 -17.45 10.37 -3.10
CA ASN A 969 -16.43 11.12 -2.37
C ASN A 969 -16.85 12.59 -2.13
N GLY A 970 -18.15 12.80 -1.84
CA GLY A 970 -18.67 14.09 -1.37
C GLY A 970 -19.12 15.06 -2.46
N GLY A 971 -19.29 14.60 -3.71
CA GLY A 971 -19.85 15.42 -4.81
C GLY A 971 -18.98 16.61 -5.23
N GLY A 972 -17.74 16.68 -4.73
CA GLY A 972 -16.73 17.67 -5.08
C GLY A 972 -15.72 17.16 -6.11
N THR A 973 -14.88 18.08 -6.57
CA THR A 973 -13.91 17.98 -7.68
C THR A 973 -12.75 16.99 -7.48
N GLY A 974 -12.83 16.05 -6.52
CA GLY A 974 -11.76 15.10 -6.16
C GLY A 974 -12.18 13.64 -6.28
N GLY A 975 -11.32 12.80 -6.86
CA GLY A 975 -11.38 11.34 -6.80
C GLY A 975 -10.61 10.80 -5.60
N GLY A 976 -10.97 9.60 -5.17
CA GLY A 976 -10.38 8.86 -4.06
C GLY A 976 -9.11 8.07 -4.41
N THR A 977 -9.10 6.79 -4.03
CA THR A 977 -8.04 5.84 -4.40
C THR A 977 -8.02 5.52 -5.90
N ILE A 978 -6.85 5.12 -6.44
CA ILE A 978 -6.71 4.64 -7.83
C ILE A 978 -6.51 3.11 -7.87
N GLY A 979 -5.38 2.60 -7.36
CA GLY A 979 -5.03 1.18 -7.43
C GLY A 979 -4.78 0.66 -8.85
N VAL A 980 -5.06 -0.61 -9.09
CA VAL A 980 -4.87 -1.26 -10.41
C VAL A 980 -5.78 -0.63 -11.46
N MET A 981 -6.98 -0.20 -11.07
CA MET A 981 -7.91 0.43 -12.00
C MET A 981 -8.91 1.37 -11.31
N ARG A 982 -8.95 2.61 -11.78
CA ARG A 982 -10.00 3.58 -11.50
C ARG A 982 -10.67 3.98 -12.80
N ILE A 983 -12.00 4.01 -12.82
CA ILE A 983 -12.77 4.56 -13.94
C ILE A 983 -13.74 5.58 -13.39
N LEU A 984 -13.63 6.83 -13.85
CA LEU A 984 -14.55 7.89 -13.50
C LEU A 984 -15.38 8.26 -14.73
N LYS A 985 -16.70 8.12 -14.60
CA LYS A 985 -17.68 8.64 -15.55
C LYS A 985 -17.98 10.10 -15.22
N PHE A 986 -17.90 10.98 -16.21
CA PHE A 986 -18.27 12.38 -16.04
C PHE A 986 -19.79 12.54 -15.98
N ALA A 987 -20.26 13.57 -15.28
CA ALA A 987 -21.69 13.86 -15.15
C ALA A 987 -22.36 14.10 -16.52
N ALA A 988 -21.62 14.73 -17.42
CA ALA A 988 -21.94 14.90 -18.83
C ALA A 988 -20.64 14.87 -19.65
N PRO A 989 -20.69 14.55 -20.95
CA PRO A 989 -19.52 14.65 -21.81
C PRO A 989 -18.93 16.06 -21.78
N VAL A 990 -17.60 16.14 -21.65
CA VAL A 990 -16.85 17.40 -21.61
C VAL A 990 -16.06 17.55 -22.90
N THR A 991 -16.30 18.64 -23.63
CA THR A 991 -15.50 18.99 -24.80
C THR A 991 -14.33 19.87 -24.41
N ALA A 992 -13.11 19.36 -24.50
CA ALA A 992 -11.88 20.10 -24.22
C ALA A 992 -10.69 19.49 -24.98
N GLN A 993 -9.60 20.25 -25.12
CA GLN A 993 -8.36 19.79 -25.73
C GLN A 993 -7.34 19.34 -24.67
N GLU A 994 -7.19 20.13 -23.60
CA GLU A 994 -6.23 19.88 -22.53
C GLU A 994 -6.95 19.32 -21.30
N PHE A 995 -6.41 18.22 -20.76
CA PHE A 995 -6.85 17.58 -19.51
C PHE A 995 -5.65 17.44 -18.57
N ARG A 996 -5.90 17.39 -17.26
CA ARG A 996 -4.88 17.07 -16.27
C ARG A 996 -5.42 16.28 -15.09
N VAL A 997 -4.56 15.45 -14.52
CA VAL A 997 -4.74 14.78 -13.24
C VAL A 997 -3.78 15.42 -12.23
N THR A 998 -4.29 15.83 -11.08
CA THR A 998 -3.46 16.36 -9.99
C THR A 998 -3.56 15.43 -8.80
N VAL A 999 -2.45 14.81 -8.38
CA VAL A 999 -2.39 14.03 -7.15
C VAL A 999 -2.50 14.99 -5.97
N LYS A 1000 -3.40 14.74 -5.03
CA LYS A 1000 -3.64 15.63 -3.88
C LYS A 1000 -3.12 15.05 -2.58
N GLU A 1001 -3.34 13.75 -2.37
CA GLU A 1001 -2.91 13.05 -1.16
C GLU A 1001 -2.38 11.68 -1.56
N THR A 1002 -1.26 11.25 -0.95
CA THR A 1002 -0.61 9.96 -1.19
C THR A 1002 0.11 9.47 0.06
N ARG A 1003 0.24 8.15 0.23
CA ARG A 1003 0.95 7.51 1.37
C ARG A 1003 2.47 7.51 1.22
N ALA A 1004 2.92 7.48 -0.02
CA ALA A 1004 4.32 7.52 -0.46
C ALA A 1004 4.35 8.13 -1.87
N PRO A 1005 5.51 8.43 -2.46
CA PRO A 1005 5.55 8.89 -3.84
C PRO A 1005 4.84 7.91 -4.79
N ALA A 1006 3.84 8.41 -5.51
CA ALA A 1006 2.96 7.59 -6.35
C ALA A 1006 3.53 7.42 -7.76
N HIS A 1007 3.17 6.33 -8.43
CA HIS A 1007 3.57 6.06 -9.80
C HIS A 1007 2.34 5.62 -10.60
N LEU A 1008 2.06 6.30 -11.71
CA LEU A 1008 0.98 5.91 -12.62
C LEU A 1008 1.54 5.05 -13.76
N SER A 1009 0.69 4.17 -14.28
CA SER A 1009 0.96 3.34 -15.47
C SER A 1009 -0.07 3.51 -16.57
N ASN A 1010 -1.21 4.15 -16.29
CA ASN A 1010 -2.21 4.40 -17.33
C ASN A 1010 -2.95 5.72 -17.12
N LEU A 1011 -3.21 6.43 -18.22
CA LEU A 1011 -4.13 7.54 -18.37
C LEU A 1011 -4.85 7.39 -19.72
N SER A 1012 -6.12 6.99 -19.68
CA SER A 1012 -6.98 6.88 -20.87
C SER A 1012 -8.14 7.85 -20.79
N LEU A 1013 -8.52 8.45 -21.92
CA LEU A 1013 -9.66 9.38 -22.03
C LEU A 1013 -10.62 8.88 -23.10
N PHE A 1014 -11.81 8.46 -22.69
CA PHE A 1014 -12.77 7.80 -23.58
C PHE A 1014 -13.90 8.73 -24.01
N GLU A 1015 -14.20 8.69 -25.30
CA GLU A 1015 -15.47 9.16 -25.84
C GLU A 1015 -16.52 8.04 -25.78
N THR A 1016 -17.68 8.29 -25.17
CA THR A 1016 -18.79 7.33 -25.26
C THR A 1016 -19.40 7.40 -26.66
N LEU A 1017 -19.33 6.30 -27.40
CA LEU A 1017 -19.92 6.16 -28.73
C LEU A 1017 -21.41 5.83 -28.64
N THR A 1018 -22.18 6.20 -29.66
CA THR A 1018 -23.56 5.73 -29.83
C THR A 1018 -23.60 4.24 -30.21
N THR A 1019 -22.62 3.80 -30.99
CA THR A 1019 -22.40 2.42 -31.39
C THR A 1019 -20.90 2.22 -31.59
N ALA A 1020 -20.33 1.24 -30.90
CA ALA A 1020 -18.93 0.88 -31.03
C ALA A 1020 -18.62 0.39 -32.46
N ALA A 1021 -17.38 0.59 -32.89
CA ALA A 1021 -16.91 0.03 -34.15
C ALA A 1021 -16.97 -1.51 -34.10
N ALA A 1022 -17.17 -2.12 -35.27
CA ALA A 1022 -17.06 -3.57 -35.38
C ALA A 1022 -15.65 -4.03 -34.94
N PRO A 1023 -15.52 -5.22 -34.32
CA PRO A 1023 -14.22 -5.79 -33.99
C PRO A 1023 -13.29 -5.81 -35.21
N LEU A 1024 -12.00 -5.56 -34.99
CA LEU A 1024 -11.00 -5.62 -36.05
C LEU A 1024 -10.79 -7.08 -36.49
N MET A 1025 -11.04 -7.34 -37.77
CA MET A 1025 -10.75 -8.64 -38.39
C MET A 1025 -9.29 -8.73 -38.86
N ASP A 1026 -8.62 -7.60 -39.07
CA ASP A 1026 -7.19 -7.53 -39.35
C ASP A 1026 -6.52 -6.69 -38.25
N LEU A 1027 -5.68 -7.35 -37.44
CA LEU A 1027 -4.97 -6.75 -36.31
C LEU A 1027 -3.47 -6.70 -36.62
N TYR A 1028 -2.85 -5.54 -36.49
CA TYR A 1028 -1.43 -5.35 -36.78
C TYR A 1028 -0.62 -5.09 -35.51
N VAL A 1029 0.51 -5.77 -35.38
CA VAL A 1029 1.44 -5.67 -34.23
C VAL A 1029 2.83 -5.29 -34.72
N ASP A 1030 3.34 -4.17 -34.21
CA ASP A 1030 4.70 -3.67 -34.45
C ASP A 1030 5.28 -3.15 -33.13
N CYS A 1031 5.96 -4.03 -32.37
CA CYS A 1031 6.54 -3.66 -31.08
C CYS A 1031 7.69 -2.65 -31.13
N LYS A 1032 8.12 -2.23 -32.33
CA LYS A 1032 9.08 -1.14 -32.53
C LYS A 1032 8.40 0.16 -32.96
N ALA A 1033 7.07 0.17 -33.10
CA ALA A 1033 6.32 1.39 -33.38
C ALA A 1033 6.55 2.41 -32.25
N PRO A 1034 6.85 3.67 -32.57
CA PRO A 1034 7.25 4.67 -31.58
C PRO A 1034 6.10 5.08 -30.64
N VAL A 1035 4.85 4.84 -31.04
CA VAL A 1035 3.65 5.16 -30.27
C VAL A 1035 2.65 4.02 -30.37
N ALA A 1036 1.86 3.81 -29.32
CA ALA A 1036 0.81 2.82 -29.33
C ALA A 1036 -0.34 3.20 -30.27
N GLY A 1037 -0.89 2.18 -30.92
CA GLY A 1037 -1.97 2.31 -31.88
C GLY A 1037 -3.16 1.45 -31.53
N ILE A 1038 -4.24 1.57 -32.31
CA ILE A 1038 -5.50 0.84 -32.11
C ILE A 1038 -5.51 -0.54 -32.79
N GLY A 1039 -4.38 -0.96 -33.38
CA GLY A 1039 -4.23 -2.25 -34.04
C GLY A 1039 -4.55 -2.26 -35.55
N THR A 1040 -4.69 -1.10 -36.18
CA THR A 1040 -4.73 -1.01 -37.66
C THR A 1040 -3.32 -1.01 -38.23
N GLN A 1041 -3.17 -1.20 -39.54
CA GLN A 1041 -1.85 -1.20 -40.17
C GLN A 1041 -1.11 0.14 -40.02
N GLU A 1042 -1.84 1.26 -40.05
CA GLU A 1042 -1.29 2.62 -39.88
C GLU A 1042 -0.99 2.95 -38.41
N ARG A 1043 -1.72 2.33 -37.48
CA ARG A 1043 -1.57 2.51 -36.03
C ARG A 1043 -1.52 1.13 -35.36
N PRO A 1044 -0.42 0.37 -35.53
CA PRO A 1044 -0.29 -0.98 -35.00
C PRO A 1044 -0.20 -0.98 -33.47
N LEU A 1045 -0.49 -2.12 -32.86
CA LEU A 1045 -0.20 -2.33 -31.44
C LEU A 1045 1.32 -2.36 -31.25
N ASN A 1046 1.83 -1.68 -30.22
CA ASN A 1046 3.28 -1.53 -30.02
C ASN A 1046 3.84 -2.41 -28.89
N SER A 1047 3.04 -3.29 -28.30
CA SER A 1047 3.51 -4.22 -27.28
C SER A 1047 2.63 -5.47 -27.19
N MET A 1048 3.18 -6.55 -26.65
CA MET A 1048 2.40 -7.76 -26.35
C MET A 1048 1.44 -7.54 -25.17
N GLU A 1049 1.77 -6.62 -24.27
CA GLU A 1049 0.90 -6.24 -23.17
C GLU A 1049 -0.37 -5.54 -23.67
N GLN A 1050 -0.25 -4.64 -24.65
CA GLN A 1050 -1.41 -4.06 -25.31
C GLN A 1050 -2.23 -5.14 -26.04
N PHE A 1051 -1.56 -6.06 -26.73
CA PHE A 1051 -2.22 -7.14 -27.46
C PHE A 1051 -3.04 -8.07 -26.56
N ARG A 1052 -2.56 -8.45 -25.37
CA ARG A 1052 -3.32 -9.34 -24.47
C ARG A 1052 -4.59 -8.71 -23.88
N GLN A 1053 -4.68 -7.38 -23.85
CA GLN A 1053 -5.86 -6.65 -23.36
C GLN A 1053 -7.01 -6.70 -24.36
N LEU A 1054 -6.74 -6.97 -25.64
CA LEU A 1054 -7.78 -7.00 -26.67
C LEU A 1054 -8.70 -8.21 -26.54
N GLU A 1055 -9.93 -8.02 -27.00
CA GLU A 1055 -10.84 -9.10 -27.35
C GLU A 1055 -10.72 -9.39 -28.83
N ILE A 1056 -10.01 -10.48 -29.16
CA ILE A 1056 -9.74 -10.86 -30.54
C ILE A 1056 -10.98 -11.56 -31.09
N ALA A 1057 -11.49 -11.04 -32.21
CA ALA A 1057 -12.66 -11.59 -32.88
C ALA A 1057 -12.37 -12.99 -33.44
N THR A 1058 -13.36 -13.88 -33.37
CA THR A 1058 -13.33 -15.16 -34.06
C THR A 1058 -13.15 -14.94 -35.57
N GLY A 1059 -12.19 -15.63 -36.19
CA GLY A 1059 -11.86 -15.45 -37.60
C GLY A 1059 -10.88 -14.30 -37.91
N ALA A 1060 -10.38 -13.58 -36.91
CA ALA A 1060 -9.44 -12.48 -37.14
C ALA A 1060 -8.08 -12.97 -37.64
N THR A 1061 -7.41 -12.14 -38.46
CA THR A 1061 -6.02 -12.30 -38.88
C THR A 1061 -5.13 -11.31 -38.13
N ILE A 1062 -4.08 -11.82 -37.50
CA ILE A 1062 -3.12 -11.05 -36.70
C ILE A 1062 -1.79 -11.02 -37.44
N HIS A 1063 -1.37 -9.82 -37.84
CA HIS A 1063 -0.20 -9.53 -38.63
C HIS A 1063 0.93 -9.02 -37.74
N PHE A 1064 1.99 -9.81 -37.57
CA PHE A 1064 3.20 -9.38 -36.85
C PHE A 1064 4.26 -8.82 -37.81
N LYS A 1065 4.84 -7.66 -37.47
CA LYS A 1065 5.82 -6.98 -38.33
C LYS A 1065 7.12 -7.79 -38.45
N ALA A 1066 7.53 -8.11 -39.67
CA ALA A 1066 8.82 -8.74 -39.95
C ALA A 1066 9.99 -7.89 -39.43
N GLY A 1067 11.02 -8.53 -38.88
CA GLY A 1067 12.19 -7.89 -38.26
C GLY A 1067 12.00 -7.45 -36.80
N ASN A 1068 10.83 -7.71 -36.19
CA ASN A 1068 10.59 -7.45 -34.78
C ASN A 1068 10.87 -8.70 -33.92
N ASP A 1069 11.40 -8.46 -32.72
CA ASP A 1069 11.36 -9.39 -31.59
C ASP A 1069 10.63 -8.66 -30.46
N CYS A 1070 9.36 -9.01 -30.26
CA CYS A 1070 8.53 -8.43 -29.22
C CYS A 1070 8.87 -9.04 -27.86
N GLU A 1071 8.77 -8.30 -26.76
CA GLU A 1071 8.89 -8.91 -25.43
C GLU A 1071 7.77 -9.94 -25.21
N ALA A 1072 8.10 -11.06 -24.55
CA ALA A 1072 7.10 -12.07 -24.24
C ALA A 1072 6.13 -11.54 -23.17
N SER A 1073 4.83 -11.75 -23.37
CA SER A 1073 3.86 -11.59 -22.29
C SER A 1073 3.83 -12.86 -21.44
N THR A 1074 3.78 -12.69 -20.12
CA THR A 1074 3.60 -13.79 -19.16
C THR A 1074 2.15 -14.25 -19.07
N THR A 1075 1.22 -13.50 -19.66
CA THR A 1075 -0.23 -13.73 -19.54
C THR A 1075 -0.83 -14.23 -20.86
N PRO A 1076 -1.77 -15.20 -20.82
CA PRO A 1076 -2.54 -15.65 -21.98
C PRO A 1076 -3.22 -14.55 -22.80
N PHE A 1077 -3.24 -14.71 -24.14
CA PHE A 1077 -4.03 -13.89 -25.04
C PHE A 1077 -5.50 -14.29 -25.06
N TRP A 1078 -6.36 -13.33 -25.41
CA TRP A 1078 -7.80 -13.50 -25.33
C TRP A 1078 -8.44 -13.52 -26.74
N GLY A 1079 -8.54 -14.72 -27.31
CA GLY A 1079 -9.34 -15.01 -28.51
C GLY A 1079 -9.58 -16.52 -28.71
N TYR A 1080 -10.62 -16.89 -29.48
CA TYR A 1080 -10.82 -18.26 -29.96
C TYR A 1080 -11.32 -18.26 -31.41
N GLY A 1081 -10.87 -19.26 -32.18
CA GLY A 1081 -11.33 -19.55 -33.54
C GLY A 1081 -12.26 -20.78 -33.59
N THR A 1082 -12.95 -20.96 -34.71
CA THR A 1082 -13.65 -22.21 -35.04
C THR A 1082 -12.97 -22.89 -36.22
N ALA A 1083 -13.41 -24.10 -36.58
CA ALA A 1083 -12.91 -24.78 -37.77
C ALA A 1083 -13.21 -24.00 -39.06
N GLU A 1084 -14.35 -23.32 -39.11
CA GLU A 1084 -14.79 -22.49 -40.24
C GLU A 1084 -14.17 -21.10 -40.22
N ASN A 1085 -13.90 -20.55 -39.02
CA ASN A 1085 -13.38 -19.20 -38.82
C ASN A 1085 -12.19 -19.23 -37.83
N PRO A 1086 -11.03 -19.78 -38.22
CA PRO A 1086 -9.86 -19.83 -37.35
C PRO A 1086 -9.28 -18.42 -37.14
N ILE A 1087 -8.69 -18.18 -35.97
CA ILE A 1087 -7.83 -17.01 -35.80
C ILE A 1087 -6.50 -17.30 -36.50
N THR A 1088 -6.12 -16.47 -37.45
CA THR A 1088 -4.91 -16.68 -38.25
C THR A 1088 -3.80 -15.75 -37.76
N VAL A 1089 -2.63 -16.29 -37.43
CA VAL A 1089 -1.43 -15.53 -37.08
C VAL A 1089 -0.47 -15.57 -38.26
N THR A 1090 -0.10 -14.40 -38.77
CA THR A 1090 0.77 -14.24 -39.93
C THR A 1090 1.79 -13.12 -39.72
N SER A 1091 2.62 -12.87 -40.72
CA SER A 1091 3.60 -11.78 -40.72
C SER A 1091 3.38 -10.81 -41.87
N TYR A 1092 3.71 -9.54 -41.67
CA TYR A 1092 3.67 -8.52 -42.70
C TYR A 1092 4.95 -7.68 -42.76
N GLY A 1093 5.21 -7.05 -43.91
CA GLY A 1093 6.44 -6.29 -44.16
C GLY A 1093 7.60 -7.16 -44.62
N ILE A 1094 8.80 -6.58 -44.63
CA ILE A 1094 10.03 -7.21 -45.14
C ILE A 1094 11.04 -7.29 -43.98
N GLY A 1095 11.72 -8.43 -43.85
CA GLY A 1095 12.76 -8.63 -42.85
C GLY A 1095 12.79 -10.07 -42.35
N ALA A 1096 13.58 -10.34 -41.32
CA ALA A 1096 13.58 -11.64 -40.66
C ALA A 1096 12.18 -12.00 -40.12
N ALA A 1097 11.89 -13.29 -39.95
CA ALA A 1097 10.63 -13.73 -39.35
C ALA A 1097 10.45 -13.11 -37.95
N PRO A 1098 9.25 -12.62 -37.62
CA PRO A 1098 8.98 -12.01 -36.32
C PRO A 1098 9.15 -13.03 -35.18
N LEU A 1099 9.66 -12.53 -34.05
CA LEU A 1099 9.86 -13.27 -32.82
C LEU A 1099 9.06 -12.63 -31.66
N ILE A 1100 8.79 -13.45 -30.64
CA ILE A 1100 8.22 -13.01 -29.36
C ILE A 1100 9.06 -13.65 -28.26
N GLY A 1101 9.83 -12.85 -27.52
CA GLY A 1101 10.78 -13.31 -26.50
C GLY A 1101 11.80 -14.29 -27.07
N GLY A 1102 12.29 -14.02 -28.30
CA GLY A 1102 13.20 -14.89 -29.02
C GLY A 1102 12.60 -16.19 -29.57
N LYS A 1103 11.28 -16.40 -29.44
CA LYS A 1103 10.57 -17.58 -29.99
C LYS A 1103 9.85 -17.22 -31.28
N SER A 1104 9.81 -18.16 -32.23
CA SER A 1104 9.01 -18.01 -33.46
C SER A 1104 7.51 -17.94 -33.14
N LEU A 1105 6.72 -17.30 -34.01
CA LEU A 1105 5.26 -17.26 -33.87
C LEU A 1105 4.66 -18.67 -33.75
N ALA A 1106 5.15 -19.63 -34.53
CA ALA A 1106 4.72 -21.02 -34.45
C ALA A 1106 4.91 -21.62 -33.04
N ASN A 1107 6.04 -21.36 -32.40
CA ASN A 1107 6.31 -21.84 -31.04
C ASN A 1107 5.49 -21.09 -29.99
N THR A 1108 5.29 -19.78 -30.16
CA THR A 1108 4.54 -18.94 -29.21
C THR A 1108 3.05 -19.29 -29.21
N PHE A 1109 2.47 -19.57 -30.38
CA PHE A 1109 1.04 -19.86 -30.53
C PHE A 1109 0.71 -21.37 -30.60
N ALA A 1110 1.70 -22.26 -30.49
CA ALA A 1110 1.49 -23.71 -30.57
C ALA A 1110 0.42 -24.22 -29.57
N THR A 1111 0.42 -23.70 -28.35
CA THR A 1111 -0.55 -24.09 -27.30
C THR A 1111 -1.97 -23.58 -27.56
N ARG A 1112 -2.15 -22.70 -28.55
CA ARG A 1112 -3.44 -22.11 -28.93
C ARG A 1112 -4.13 -22.84 -30.09
N ALA A 1113 -3.47 -23.82 -30.71
CA ALA A 1113 -4.06 -24.61 -31.78
C ALA A 1113 -5.38 -25.27 -31.36
N ALA A 1114 -5.47 -25.76 -30.12
CA ALA A 1114 -6.68 -26.35 -29.54
C ALA A 1114 -7.85 -25.34 -29.39
N GLN A 1115 -7.55 -24.03 -29.41
CA GLN A 1115 -8.51 -22.93 -29.33
C GLN A 1115 -8.83 -22.36 -30.72
N GLY A 1116 -8.50 -23.07 -31.81
CA GLY A 1116 -8.79 -22.66 -33.17
C GLY A 1116 -7.86 -21.60 -33.75
N TRP A 1117 -6.63 -21.50 -33.23
CA TRP A 1117 -5.59 -20.61 -33.77
C TRP A 1117 -4.74 -21.35 -34.80
N VAL A 1118 -4.46 -20.70 -35.93
CA VAL A 1118 -3.63 -21.21 -37.03
C VAL A 1118 -2.48 -20.25 -37.24
N VAL A 1119 -1.26 -20.76 -37.37
CA VAL A 1119 -0.09 -19.96 -37.70
C VAL A 1119 0.23 -20.18 -39.18
N ASP A 1120 0.06 -19.15 -39.99
CA ASP A 1120 0.35 -19.13 -41.43
C ASP A 1120 1.33 -18.00 -41.72
N VAL A 1121 2.62 -18.26 -41.52
CA VAL A 1121 3.70 -17.30 -41.75
C VAL A 1121 4.29 -17.60 -43.13
N PRO A 1122 4.12 -16.71 -44.12
CA PRO A 1122 4.73 -16.90 -45.44
C PRO A 1122 6.25 -17.02 -45.29
N ALA A 1123 6.87 -17.95 -46.01
CA ALA A 1123 8.32 -18.10 -46.00
C ALA A 1123 8.96 -16.81 -46.55
N VAL A 1124 9.57 -16.00 -45.68
CA VAL A 1124 10.39 -14.88 -46.13
C VAL A 1124 11.71 -15.46 -46.65
N PRO A 1125 12.01 -15.39 -47.97
CA PRO A 1125 13.28 -15.88 -48.46
C PRO A 1125 14.40 -15.05 -47.86
N ALA A 1126 15.39 -15.72 -47.23
CA ALA A 1126 16.57 -15.03 -46.73
C ALA A 1126 17.30 -14.32 -47.88
N PRO A 1127 17.97 -13.17 -47.63
CA PRO A 1127 18.84 -12.54 -48.60
C PRO A 1127 19.83 -13.55 -49.18
N ALA A 1128 19.87 -13.69 -50.50
CA ALA A 1128 20.77 -14.61 -51.19
C ALA A 1128 21.32 -13.99 -52.47
N ILE A 1129 22.54 -14.42 -52.84
CA ILE A 1129 23.15 -14.16 -54.14
C ILE A 1129 23.29 -15.50 -54.85
N ALA A 1130 22.80 -15.58 -56.08
CA ALA A 1130 23.09 -16.67 -57.00
C ALA A 1130 23.96 -16.14 -58.15
N LEU A 1131 25.10 -16.79 -58.39
CA LEU A 1131 25.97 -16.50 -59.52
C LEU A 1131 25.60 -17.41 -60.69
N GLU A 1132 25.53 -16.85 -61.90
CA GLU A 1132 25.39 -17.67 -63.12
C GLU A 1132 26.61 -18.58 -63.32
N GLU A 1133 27.81 -18.05 -63.01
CA GLU A 1133 29.05 -18.81 -62.96
C GLU A 1133 29.87 -18.44 -61.72
N ALA A 1134 30.40 -19.44 -61.00
CA ALA A 1134 31.25 -19.25 -59.82
C ALA A 1134 32.70 -18.85 -60.17
N THR A 1135 32.97 -18.51 -61.44
CA THR A 1135 34.30 -18.14 -61.92
C THR A 1135 34.18 -16.99 -62.92
N ALA A 1136 35.03 -15.97 -62.82
CA ALA A 1136 35.04 -14.83 -63.74
C ALA A 1136 36.48 -14.41 -64.07
N THR A 1137 36.73 -13.87 -65.25
CA THR A 1137 38.04 -13.30 -65.60
C THR A 1137 38.08 -11.82 -65.21
N ALA A 1138 39.21 -11.34 -64.67
CA ALA A 1138 39.39 -9.91 -64.40
C ALA A 1138 39.19 -9.10 -65.69
N GLY A 1139 38.33 -8.09 -65.64
CA GLY A 1139 37.93 -7.29 -66.81
C GLY A 1139 36.67 -7.76 -67.54
N GLU A 1140 36.13 -8.95 -67.20
CA GLU A 1140 34.88 -9.48 -67.73
C GLU A 1140 33.70 -9.26 -66.77
N THR A 1141 32.49 -9.50 -67.26
CA THR A 1141 31.26 -9.35 -66.49
C THR A 1141 30.84 -10.66 -65.80
N ALA A 1142 30.43 -10.57 -64.54
CA ALA A 1142 29.72 -11.62 -63.82
C ALA A 1142 28.24 -11.24 -63.69
N LYS A 1143 27.35 -12.19 -63.95
CA LYS A 1143 25.90 -12.03 -63.78
C LYS A 1143 25.47 -12.69 -62.47
N LEU A 1144 24.65 -11.97 -61.72
CA LEU A 1144 24.14 -12.42 -60.43
C LEU A 1144 22.66 -12.08 -60.27
N SER A 1145 21.95 -12.98 -59.61
CA SER A 1145 20.57 -12.80 -59.18
C SER A 1145 20.53 -12.67 -57.66
N LEU A 1146 19.73 -11.73 -57.18
CA LEU A 1146 19.52 -11.39 -55.79
C LEU A 1146 18.09 -11.75 -55.42
N THR A 1147 17.88 -12.36 -54.25
CA THR A 1147 16.55 -12.64 -53.70
C THR A 1147 16.54 -12.31 -52.22
N GLY A 1148 15.37 -12.03 -51.64
CA GLY A 1148 15.22 -11.78 -50.20
C GLY A 1148 15.66 -10.38 -49.75
N PHE A 1149 15.73 -9.42 -50.68
CA PHE A 1149 16.00 -8.01 -50.39
C PHE A 1149 14.71 -7.20 -50.38
N ALA A 1150 14.69 -6.02 -49.78
CA ALA A 1150 13.52 -5.16 -49.69
C ALA A 1150 13.13 -4.53 -51.05
N PRO A 1151 11.89 -4.77 -51.54
CA PRO A 1151 11.33 -4.10 -52.70
C PRO A 1151 11.54 -2.59 -52.75
N GLY A 1152 11.88 -2.09 -53.94
CA GLY A 1152 12.05 -0.66 -54.23
C GLY A 1152 13.28 -0.01 -53.58
N GLN A 1153 14.10 -0.78 -52.87
CA GLN A 1153 15.31 -0.30 -52.22
C GLN A 1153 16.56 -0.73 -53.00
N GLU A 1154 17.59 0.10 -52.95
CA GLU A 1154 18.87 -0.17 -53.62
C GLU A 1154 19.66 -1.25 -52.86
N VAL A 1155 20.24 -2.19 -53.61
CA VAL A 1155 21.17 -3.22 -53.13
C VAL A 1155 22.52 -2.97 -53.78
N SER A 1156 23.56 -2.78 -52.97
CA SER A 1156 24.94 -2.62 -53.45
C SER A 1156 25.66 -3.97 -53.47
N VAL A 1157 26.46 -4.24 -54.50
CA VAL A 1157 27.27 -5.47 -54.59
C VAL A 1157 28.75 -5.13 -54.55
N GLU A 1158 29.45 -5.70 -53.59
CA GLU A 1158 30.88 -5.49 -53.32
C GLU A 1158 31.70 -6.76 -53.59
N LEU A 1159 32.96 -6.58 -53.99
CA LEU A 1159 33.96 -7.66 -54.08
C LEU A 1159 34.94 -7.59 -52.90
N ARG A 1160 35.08 -8.66 -52.11
CA ARG A 1160 35.97 -8.76 -50.93
C ARG A 1160 37.08 -9.81 -51.14
N PRO A 1161 38.30 -9.63 -50.58
CA PRO A 1161 38.68 -8.74 -49.45
C PRO A 1161 39.00 -7.26 -49.78
N GLY A 1162 38.80 -6.77 -51.00
CA GLY A 1162 39.08 -5.37 -51.37
C GLY A 1162 37.96 -4.34 -51.11
N SER A 1163 36.76 -4.79 -50.73
CA SER A 1163 35.51 -4.00 -50.61
C SER A 1163 35.29 -3.00 -51.76
N VAL A 1164 35.41 -3.47 -52.99
CA VAL A 1164 35.16 -2.66 -54.19
C VAL A 1164 33.69 -2.79 -54.58
N ILE A 1165 32.93 -1.69 -54.56
CA ILE A 1165 31.55 -1.66 -55.07
C ILE A 1165 31.58 -1.87 -56.58
N LEU A 1166 30.96 -2.95 -57.05
CA LEU A 1166 30.92 -3.31 -58.46
C LEU A 1166 29.65 -2.80 -59.17
N GLY A 1167 28.60 -2.48 -58.42
CA GLY A 1167 27.35 -1.94 -58.95
C GLY A 1167 26.24 -1.91 -57.89
N THR A 1168 25.14 -1.24 -58.24
CA THR A 1168 23.92 -1.20 -57.44
C THR A 1168 22.72 -1.59 -58.30
N VAL A 1169 21.68 -2.14 -57.68
CA VAL A 1169 20.42 -2.51 -58.33
C VAL A 1169 19.25 -2.30 -57.39
N ILE A 1170 18.10 -1.88 -57.89
CA ILE A 1170 16.87 -1.77 -57.09
C ILE A 1170 16.14 -3.11 -57.11
N ALA A 1171 15.82 -3.66 -55.94
CA ALA A 1171 15.01 -4.87 -55.85
C ALA A 1171 13.57 -4.61 -56.32
N ASP A 1172 13.00 -5.54 -57.06
CA ASP A 1172 11.63 -5.47 -57.58
C ASP A 1172 10.57 -5.72 -56.49
N SER A 1173 9.28 -5.73 -56.88
CA SER A 1173 8.17 -5.92 -55.95
C SER A 1173 8.18 -7.26 -55.19
N GLN A 1174 8.96 -8.24 -55.65
CA GLN A 1174 9.14 -9.55 -55.02
C GLN A 1174 10.43 -9.64 -54.19
N GLY A 1175 11.17 -8.53 -54.06
CA GLY A 1175 12.43 -8.51 -53.34
C GLY A 1175 13.56 -9.20 -54.09
N THR A 1176 13.45 -9.26 -55.43
CA THR A 1176 14.44 -9.87 -56.30
C THR A 1176 15.09 -8.84 -57.22
N ALA A 1177 16.32 -9.10 -57.66
CA ALA A 1177 16.99 -8.27 -58.65
C ALA A 1177 17.96 -9.12 -59.48
N SER A 1178 18.30 -8.64 -60.67
CA SER A 1178 19.41 -9.21 -61.44
C SER A 1178 20.37 -8.09 -61.80
N LEU A 1179 21.65 -8.31 -61.58
CA LEU A 1179 22.70 -7.34 -61.82
C LEU A 1179 23.84 -8.00 -62.61
N THR A 1180 24.39 -7.25 -63.56
CA THR A 1180 25.63 -7.63 -64.24
C THR A 1180 26.72 -6.71 -63.75
N VAL A 1181 27.74 -7.27 -63.10
CA VAL A 1181 28.87 -6.51 -62.53
C VAL A 1181 30.15 -6.79 -63.31
N THR A 1182 31.01 -5.80 -63.50
CA THR A 1182 32.32 -6.01 -64.13
C THR A 1182 33.40 -6.20 -63.07
N ILE A 1183 34.15 -7.29 -63.14
CA ILE A 1183 35.29 -7.49 -62.24
C ILE A 1183 36.42 -6.55 -62.69
N PRO A 1184 37.00 -5.71 -61.80
CA PRO A 1184 38.04 -4.77 -62.19
C PRO A 1184 39.22 -5.46 -62.90
N LYS A 1185 39.74 -4.85 -63.98
CA LYS A 1185 40.88 -5.41 -64.74
C LYS A 1185 42.16 -5.61 -63.90
N ALA A 1186 42.29 -4.86 -62.81
CA ALA A 1186 43.43 -4.94 -61.90
C ALA A 1186 43.27 -6.00 -60.80
N THR A 1187 42.13 -6.71 -60.74
CA THR A 1187 41.91 -7.76 -59.74
C THR A 1187 42.84 -8.94 -60.02
N GLU A 1188 43.63 -9.34 -59.02
CA GLU A 1188 44.53 -10.49 -59.12
C GLU A 1188 43.73 -11.81 -59.18
N ALA A 1189 44.36 -12.87 -59.72
CA ALA A 1189 43.72 -14.18 -59.72
C ALA A 1189 43.66 -14.75 -58.30
N GLY A 1190 42.50 -15.24 -57.88
CA GLY A 1190 42.30 -15.74 -56.53
C GLY A 1190 40.84 -15.94 -56.15
N SER A 1191 40.60 -16.32 -54.90
CA SER A 1191 39.27 -16.49 -54.34
C SER A 1191 38.78 -15.19 -53.71
N TYR A 1192 37.59 -14.77 -54.12
CA TYR A 1192 36.91 -13.57 -53.65
C TYR A 1192 35.50 -13.90 -53.18
N THR A 1193 34.89 -12.98 -52.45
CA THR A 1193 33.48 -13.07 -52.05
C THR A 1193 32.75 -11.85 -52.59
N LEU A 1194 31.65 -12.10 -53.32
CA LEU A 1194 30.68 -11.07 -53.65
C LEU A 1194 29.72 -10.90 -52.47
N VAL A 1195 29.54 -9.67 -51.99
CA VAL A 1195 28.65 -9.36 -50.86
C VAL A 1195 27.63 -8.33 -51.32
N ALA A 1196 26.35 -8.69 -51.26
CA ALA A 1196 25.22 -7.84 -51.54
C ALA A 1196 24.73 -7.23 -50.22
N ILE A 1197 24.55 -5.91 -50.18
CA ILE A 1197 24.30 -5.15 -48.96
C ILE A 1197 23.14 -4.18 -49.19
N GLN A 1198 22.15 -4.24 -48.31
CA GLN A 1198 21.03 -3.30 -48.23
C GLN A 1198 20.68 -3.06 -46.75
N GLY A 1199 21.15 -1.94 -46.20
CA GLY A 1199 21.04 -1.68 -44.75
C GLY A 1199 21.74 -2.78 -43.94
N GLU A 1200 21.00 -3.47 -43.07
CA GLU A 1200 21.49 -4.63 -42.30
C GLU A 1200 21.36 -5.97 -43.05
N LEU A 1201 20.63 -6.02 -44.17
CA LEU A 1201 20.49 -7.24 -44.97
C LEU A 1201 21.78 -7.45 -45.77
N THR A 1202 22.40 -8.61 -45.57
CA THR A 1202 23.59 -9.01 -46.33
C THR A 1202 23.45 -10.44 -46.84
N ALA A 1203 23.96 -10.66 -48.05
CA ALA A 1203 24.12 -11.98 -48.63
C ALA A 1203 25.52 -12.09 -49.27
N ALA A 1204 26.07 -13.29 -49.34
CA ALA A 1204 27.41 -13.52 -49.87
C ALA A 1204 27.45 -14.74 -50.80
N ALA A 1205 28.30 -14.67 -51.82
CA ALA A 1205 28.62 -15.79 -52.71
C ALA A 1205 30.10 -15.79 -53.07
N ASP A 1206 30.71 -16.98 -53.10
CA ASP A 1206 32.11 -17.14 -53.47
C ASP A 1206 32.32 -17.02 -54.98
N LEU A 1207 33.38 -16.33 -55.39
CA LEU A 1207 33.78 -16.10 -56.77
C LEU A 1207 35.27 -16.40 -56.97
N GLN A 1208 35.61 -17.26 -57.92
CA GLN A 1208 37.00 -17.45 -58.34
C GLN A 1208 37.35 -16.49 -59.49
N VAL A 1209 38.34 -15.63 -59.30
CA VAL A 1209 38.80 -14.69 -60.32
C VAL A 1209 40.02 -15.24 -61.05
N LYS A 1210 39.98 -15.26 -62.39
CA LYS A 1210 41.12 -15.58 -63.29
C LYS A 1210 41.79 -14.29 -63.77
N ALA A 1211 43.10 -14.32 -64.06
CA ALA A 1211 43.82 -13.16 -64.57
C ALA A 1211 43.36 -12.77 -65.99
N ALA A 1212 43.29 -11.46 -66.26
CA ALA A 1212 42.94 -10.92 -67.59
C ALA A 1212 43.96 -11.36 -68.66
N GLU A 1213 43.49 -11.82 -69.81
CA GLU A 1213 44.35 -12.19 -70.93
C GLU A 1213 45.00 -10.93 -71.55
N ILE A 1214 46.33 -10.85 -71.51
CA ILE A 1214 47.07 -9.71 -72.07
C ILE A 1214 47.17 -9.90 -73.59
N ILE A 1215 46.28 -9.27 -74.35
CA ILE A 1215 46.39 -9.19 -75.82
C ILE A 1215 47.34 -8.03 -76.19
N PRO A 1216 48.45 -8.26 -76.92
CA PRO A 1216 49.35 -7.20 -77.37
C PRO A 1216 48.66 -6.29 -78.39
N ARG A 1217 48.75 -4.96 -78.20
CA ARG A 1217 48.24 -3.97 -79.17
C ARG A 1217 49.04 -4.00 -80.47
N THR A 1218 48.36 -4.23 -81.59
CA THR A 1218 48.75 -3.70 -82.90
C THR A 1218 47.78 -2.59 -83.30
N ASN A 1219 48.29 -1.36 -83.45
CA ASN A 1219 47.62 -0.28 -84.17
C ASN A 1219 48.02 -0.43 -85.66
N PRO A 1220 47.13 -0.25 -86.65
CA PRO A 1220 46.63 1.08 -86.98
C PRO A 1220 45.23 1.09 -87.64
N GLY A 1221 44.70 2.29 -87.94
CA GLY A 1221 43.93 2.45 -89.19
C GLY A 1221 42.59 3.17 -89.08
N CYS A 1222 42.71 4.50 -89.04
CA CYS A 1222 41.77 5.48 -89.57
C CYS A 1222 40.73 5.03 -90.64
N GLN A 1223 39.57 5.69 -90.50
CA GLN A 1223 38.66 6.21 -91.55
C GLN A 1223 37.49 5.35 -92.04
N HIS A 1224 36.31 5.76 -91.53
CA HIS A 1224 35.17 6.30 -92.29
C HIS A 1224 35.07 5.96 -93.79
N LYS A 1225 33.88 5.45 -94.16
CA LYS A 1225 32.98 5.98 -95.21
C LYS A 1225 31.69 5.14 -95.20
N ASN A 1226 30.51 5.78 -95.01
CA ASN A 1226 29.62 6.31 -96.07
C ASN A 1226 29.04 5.17 -96.91
N GLU A 1227 27.73 5.05 -97.16
CA GLU A 1227 26.82 6.10 -97.61
C GLU A 1227 25.37 5.58 -97.72
N ASN A 1228 24.42 6.51 -97.54
CA ASN A 1228 23.08 6.63 -98.17
C ASN A 1228 21.99 5.56 -97.86
N ALA A 1229 20.73 5.90 -97.54
CA ALA A 1229 19.94 7.08 -97.91
C ALA A 1229 18.75 7.41 -96.94
N ALA A 1230 18.41 8.71 -96.93
CA ALA A 1230 17.11 9.38 -96.71
C ALA A 1230 16.52 9.60 -95.28
N GLY A 1231 16.48 10.88 -94.86
CA GLY A 1231 15.29 11.52 -94.25
C GLY A 1231 15.40 12.16 -92.83
N ALA A 1232 15.69 13.48 -92.77
CA ALA A 1232 15.34 14.57 -91.79
C ALA A 1232 15.22 14.30 -90.26
N GLY A 1233 15.72 15.11 -89.29
CA GLY A 1233 16.46 16.39 -89.27
C GLY A 1233 16.76 16.91 -87.82
N SER A 1234 17.85 17.70 -87.67
CA SER A 1234 18.26 18.74 -86.66
C SER A 1234 18.31 18.42 -85.14
N ASN A 1235 19.49 18.36 -84.47
CA ASN A 1235 20.38 19.41 -83.86
C ASN A 1235 19.96 19.84 -82.42
N GLY A 1236 20.80 19.98 -81.38
CA GLY A 1236 22.25 19.82 -81.14
C GLY A 1236 22.67 20.45 -79.77
N GLN A 1237 23.77 19.94 -79.16
CA GLN A 1237 24.76 20.51 -78.19
C GLN A 1237 24.30 21.29 -76.92
N GLY A 1238 24.98 21.37 -75.76
CA GLY A 1238 26.28 20.94 -75.24
C GLY A 1238 26.63 21.72 -73.93
N GLN A 1239 27.57 21.19 -73.12
CA GLN A 1239 28.42 21.83 -72.06
C GLN A 1239 27.85 22.52 -70.80
N GLY A 1240 28.32 22.05 -69.62
CA GLY A 1240 29.21 22.81 -68.71
C GLY A 1240 28.69 23.88 -67.73
N LEU A 1241 29.05 23.68 -66.44
CA LEU A 1241 29.35 24.66 -65.36
C LEU A 1241 28.20 25.29 -64.53
N GLY A 1242 28.23 24.99 -63.22
CA GLY A 1242 28.30 25.93 -62.09
C GLY A 1242 27.32 27.10 -61.90
N ASN A 1243 26.71 27.12 -60.70
CA ASN A 1243 26.05 28.23 -59.96
C ASN A 1243 24.60 28.63 -60.29
N GLY A 1244 23.77 28.63 -59.23
CA GLY A 1244 22.87 29.75 -58.91
C GLY A 1244 21.40 29.65 -59.34
N LYS A 1245 20.52 29.64 -58.32
CA LYS A 1245 19.12 30.15 -58.27
C LYS A 1245 18.17 29.95 -59.48
N GLY A 1246 17.04 29.29 -59.19
CA GLY A 1246 15.71 29.84 -59.47
C GLY A 1246 14.84 29.15 -60.53
N GLN A 1247 13.71 28.61 -60.05
CA GLN A 1247 12.41 28.37 -60.72
C GLN A 1247 12.26 27.35 -61.87
N GLY A 1248 11.17 26.57 -61.80
CA GLY A 1248 10.36 26.19 -62.96
C GLY A 1248 10.23 24.69 -63.26
N TYR A 1249 8.98 24.21 -63.21
CA TYR A 1249 8.41 22.88 -63.50
C TYR A 1249 9.00 22.04 -64.68
N GLY A 1250 8.93 20.68 -64.57
CA GLY A 1250 9.52 19.62 -65.45
C GLY A 1250 8.91 19.43 -66.87
N PRO A 1251 8.93 18.24 -67.55
CA PRO A 1251 9.44 16.87 -67.23
C PRO A 1251 10.31 16.17 -68.34
N SER A 1252 10.71 14.91 -68.09
CA SER A 1252 10.95 13.75 -69.02
C SER A 1252 12.17 13.59 -69.97
N CYS A 1253 12.83 12.43 -69.76
CA CYS A 1253 13.40 11.37 -70.63
C CYS A 1253 14.59 11.54 -71.62
N GLU A 1254 15.62 10.72 -71.32
CA GLU A 1254 16.51 9.88 -72.17
C GLU A 1254 17.45 10.49 -73.22
N LYS A 1255 18.75 10.21 -73.06
CA LYS A 1255 19.45 9.17 -73.84
C LYS A 1255 20.76 8.72 -73.17
#